data_AF-A0A7C1VCY6-F1
#
_entry.id   AF-A0A7C1VCY6-F1
#
_cell.length_a   1.000
_cell.length_b   1.000
_cell.length_c   1.000
_cell.angle_alpha   90.00
_cell.angle_beta   90.00
_cell.angle_gamma   90.00
#
_symmetry.space_group_name_H-M   'P 1'
#
loop_
_entity.id
_entity.type
_entity.pdbx_description
1 polymer ?
#
loop_
_entity_poly.entity_id
_entity_poly.type
_entity_poly.pdbx_seq_one_letter_code
_entity_poly.pdbx_strand_id
1 'polypeptide(L)'
;MGKYLLMAILVSASTFAGFAQVKVKWTYELPSDILWQEVTMLGNLIVSSENQLVGVNTETGATGWSKPEYAGLPWEAFNELPNSPFFTITTSNSLHLLDQLSGNEVFDSYRAGLNTIGDYFLLYNSDAILVAGEGINGEPLMVYVKMSDGSVSWSLNEKFGRIIAANELGNNELLIVTLFNNYKINASSGKVIWKEVNSPESAQADKLGNFGAFLKSAAETLTKDMEIDLRFYWPEGSNVFYLGSQHEEESMSSSREEPVINYTNVYNAFNINDGGLVWDESLEVKGLLSQVTFLDNGILVLPDDGNKTRINLYDYNTREGIWGKKGRGISIKGGIYDYLHAEDGILLVSRTASNNFLNYLDPNSGTITFEKPVKVKGRVIGIVPLSGGILYITSESMNILDQASGTLKWNKSVMTSPQLTGEYNGKIYAFDRKSGTLKVVDMNSETVKELSSKELKFEGKEIPRRLEVMEDGIFIHSDQNVAKFNFDGSLLFQAYYPAPREPGWKRALLYAEAVRGAYIGASSYYMSGAMAAVENDVRQEDAIAGETVSQIGNAYGELGDQASSYASSAFKQANARLKATSSTREFMLIMSKQDKDIQLLKVSKLDGQVGARIDLGKDREPIYAVDDITGQVYYCTGNRTLTSYMVK
;
A
#
# COMPACT_ATOMS: atom_id res chain seq x y z
N MET A 1 24.13 -25.78 -49.29
CA MET A 1 24.61 -25.57 -47.90
C MET A 1 23.79 -24.43 -47.31
N GLY A 2 22.95 -24.51 -46.31
CA GLY A 2 22.38 -25.57 -45.47
C GLY A 2 21.43 -24.79 -44.55
N LYS A 3 20.15 -24.68 -44.94
CA LYS A 3 19.14 -23.92 -44.18
C LYS A 3 18.67 -24.79 -43.01
N TYR A 4 19.05 -24.44 -41.78
CA TYR A 4 18.44 -25.02 -40.60
C TYR A 4 17.06 -24.38 -40.39
N LEU A 5 16.03 -25.16 -40.72
CA LEU A 5 14.63 -24.86 -40.45
C LEU A 5 14.39 -25.16 -38.95
N LEU A 6 14.41 -24.12 -38.11
CA LEU A 6 13.98 -24.22 -36.72
C LEU A 6 12.45 -24.32 -36.69
N MET A 7 11.97 -25.53 -36.47
CA MET A 7 10.56 -25.88 -36.32
C MET A 7 10.08 -25.36 -34.96
N ALA A 8 9.34 -24.26 -34.95
CA ALA A 8 8.60 -23.82 -33.76
C ALA A 8 7.43 -24.79 -33.57
N ILE A 9 7.47 -25.56 -32.48
CA ILE A 9 6.37 -26.45 -32.09
C ILE A 9 5.27 -25.55 -31.50
N LEU A 10 4.26 -25.21 -32.30
CA LEU A 10 2.97 -24.78 -31.79
C LEU A 10 2.29 -26.03 -31.22
N VAL A 11 2.24 -26.16 -29.89
CA VAL A 11 1.40 -27.18 -29.24
C VAL A 11 -0.03 -26.68 -29.26
N SER A 12 -0.72 -26.87 -30.38
CA SER A 12 -2.16 -26.69 -30.46
C SER A 12 -2.86 -28.01 -30.12
N ALA A 13 -3.72 -27.95 -29.09
CA ALA A 13 -4.59 -29.02 -28.61
C ALA A 13 -3.88 -30.28 -28.07
N SER A 14 -3.32 -30.17 -26.87
CA SER A 14 -3.08 -31.34 -26.02
C SER A 14 -4.41 -31.98 -25.68
N THR A 15 -4.60 -33.24 -26.09
CA THR A 15 -5.57 -34.11 -25.44
C THR A 15 -5.17 -34.20 -23.97
N PHE A 16 -5.94 -33.59 -23.07
CA PHE A 16 -5.70 -33.60 -21.62
C PHE A 16 -5.89 -35.03 -21.09
N ALA A 17 -4.87 -35.89 -21.26
CA ALA A 17 -4.72 -37.09 -20.47
C ALA A 17 -4.65 -36.66 -19.00
N GLY A 18 -5.43 -37.29 -18.11
CA GLY A 18 -5.66 -36.82 -16.74
C GLY A 18 -4.37 -36.47 -16.00
N PHE A 19 -4.20 -35.19 -15.68
CA PHE A 19 -3.08 -34.74 -14.86
C PHE A 19 -3.22 -35.28 -13.44
N ALA A 20 -2.08 -35.57 -12.81
CA ALA A 20 -2.08 -36.08 -11.44
C ALA A 20 -2.67 -35.03 -10.48
N GLN A 21 -3.57 -35.47 -9.61
CA GLN A 21 -4.05 -34.66 -8.48
C GLN A 21 -2.87 -34.34 -7.56
N VAL A 22 -2.73 -33.08 -7.15
CA VAL A 22 -1.74 -32.66 -6.15
C VAL A 22 -1.96 -33.46 -4.87
N LYS A 23 -0.88 -33.96 -4.28
CA LYS A 23 -0.95 -34.74 -3.05
C LYS A 23 -1.56 -33.91 -1.91
N VAL A 24 -2.55 -34.47 -1.25
CA VAL A 24 -3.10 -33.94 0.00
C VAL A 24 -2.00 -33.91 1.06
N LYS A 25 -1.75 -32.74 1.64
CA LYS A 25 -0.84 -32.56 2.77
C LYS A 25 -1.53 -33.00 4.07
N TRP A 26 -2.75 -32.54 4.30
CA TRP A 26 -3.59 -32.93 5.41
C TRP A 26 -5.06 -32.69 5.08
N THR A 27 -5.94 -33.34 5.84
CA THR A 27 -7.39 -33.15 5.82
C THR A 27 -7.87 -32.99 7.25
N TYR A 28 -8.76 -32.05 7.50
CA TYR A 28 -9.35 -31.79 8.80
C TYR A 28 -10.85 -31.57 8.68
N GLU A 29 -11.65 -32.23 9.52
CA GLU A 29 -13.10 -32.10 9.52
C GLU A 29 -13.54 -31.20 10.68
N LEU A 30 -14.21 -30.10 10.37
CA LEU A 30 -14.78 -29.19 11.36
C LEU A 30 -16.11 -29.75 11.91
N PRO A 31 -16.48 -29.36 13.14
CA PRO A 31 -17.71 -29.82 13.79
C PRO A 31 -19.01 -29.30 13.14
N SER A 32 -18.93 -28.27 12.29
CA SER A 32 -20.07 -27.72 11.55
C SER A 32 -19.67 -27.26 10.15
N ASP A 33 -20.66 -26.85 9.36
CA ASP A 33 -20.42 -26.41 7.99
C ASP A 33 -19.61 -25.09 7.97
N ILE A 34 -18.67 -25.01 7.03
CA ILE A 34 -17.76 -23.88 6.79
C ILE A 34 -18.51 -22.84 5.97
N LEU A 35 -18.44 -21.58 6.40
CA LEU A 35 -19.08 -20.45 5.73
C LEU A 35 -18.10 -19.73 4.82
N TRP A 36 -16.89 -19.49 5.31
CA TRP A 36 -15.79 -18.92 4.53
C TRP A 36 -14.44 -19.27 5.17
N GLN A 37 -13.37 -19.10 4.39
CA GLN A 37 -12.00 -19.25 4.85
C GLN A 37 -11.10 -18.23 4.16
N GLU A 38 -10.05 -17.79 4.84
CA GLU A 38 -9.08 -16.83 4.31
C GLU A 38 -7.67 -17.12 4.82
N VAL A 39 -6.69 -16.97 3.94
CA VAL A 39 -5.27 -16.95 4.35
C VAL A 39 -4.89 -15.50 4.52
N THR A 40 -4.63 -15.09 5.75
CA THR A 40 -4.14 -13.75 6.10
C THR A 40 -2.81 -13.45 5.42
N MET A 41 -2.41 -12.19 5.39
CA MET A 41 -1.13 -11.77 4.81
C MET A 41 0.09 -12.37 5.50
N LEU A 42 -0.03 -12.66 6.79
CA LEU A 42 1.00 -13.36 7.57
C LEU A 42 0.94 -14.88 7.38
N GLY A 43 0.02 -15.40 6.57
CA GLY A 43 -0.05 -16.81 6.20
C GLY A 43 -0.78 -17.68 7.23
N ASN A 44 -1.58 -17.08 8.10
CA ASN A 44 -2.48 -17.78 9.02
C ASN A 44 -3.80 -18.07 8.33
N LEU A 45 -4.34 -19.28 8.53
CA LEU A 45 -5.61 -19.68 7.95
C LEU A 45 -6.74 -19.46 8.96
N ILE A 46 -7.65 -18.56 8.63
CA ILE A 46 -8.85 -18.26 9.41
C ILE A 46 -10.06 -18.91 8.75
N VAL A 47 -10.88 -19.59 9.53
CA VAL A 47 -12.07 -20.31 9.05
C VAL A 47 -13.27 -19.92 9.90
N SER A 48 -14.31 -19.41 9.26
CA SER A 48 -15.62 -19.23 9.88
C SER A 48 -16.52 -20.43 9.56
N SER A 49 -17.23 -20.89 10.58
CA SER A 49 -18.16 -22.01 10.50
C SER A 49 -19.44 -21.68 11.27
N GLU A 50 -20.51 -22.42 11.03
CA GLU A 50 -21.80 -22.22 11.70
C GLU A 50 -21.72 -22.20 13.24
N ASN A 51 -20.70 -22.82 13.84
CA ASN A 51 -20.57 -22.90 15.30
C ASN A 51 -19.37 -22.18 15.92
N GLN A 52 -18.43 -21.64 15.13
CA GLN A 52 -17.23 -20.94 15.65
C GLN A 52 -16.41 -20.25 14.56
N LEU A 53 -15.55 -19.32 14.97
CA LEU A 53 -14.38 -18.85 14.22
C LEU A 53 -13.12 -19.59 14.70
N VAL A 54 -12.25 -20.00 13.78
CA VAL A 54 -11.09 -20.87 14.09
C VAL A 54 -9.84 -20.39 13.37
N GLY A 55 -8.72 -20.32 14.10
CA GLY A 55 -7.39 -20.27 13.52
C GLY A 55 -6.86 -21.69 13.32
N VAL A 56 -6.51 -22.04 12.09
CA VAL A 56 -6.04 -23.38 11.70
C VAL A 56 -4.53 -23.36 11.50
N ASN A 57 -3.83 -24.31 12.10
CA ASN A 57 -2.41 -24.51 11.88
C ASN A 57 -2.16 -25.00 10.44
N THR A 58 -1.49 -24.20 9.63
CA THR A 58 -1.28 -24.47 8.20
C THR A 58 -0.38 -25.67 7.92
N GLU A 59 0.46 -26.08 8.86
CA GLU A 59 1.32 -27.26 8.68
C GLU A 59 0.58 -28.57 8.93
N THR A 60 -0.33 -28.60 9.90
CA THR A 60 -0.93 -29.84 10.42
C THR A 60 -2.43 -29.96 10.19
N GLY A 61 -3.13 -28.85 9.93
CA GLY A 61 -4.59 -28.77 9.85
C GLY A 61 -5.29 -28.73 11.21
N ALA A 62 -4.55 -28.85 12.32
CA ALA A 62 -5.14 -28.80 13.65
C ALA A 62 -5.65 -27.40 14.01
N THR A 63 -6.69 -27.34 14.85
CA THR A 63 -7.14 -26.08 15.47
C THR A 63 -6.04 -25.50 16.35
N GLY A 64 -5.56 -24.31 16.01
CA GLY A 64 -4.64 -23.52 16.83
C GLY A 64 -5.39 -22.80 17.96
N TRP A 65 -6.53 -22.18 17.62
CA TRP A 65 -7.45 -21.54 18.56
C TRP A 65 -8.87 -21.56 17.99
N SER A 66 -9.87 -21.45 18.86
CA SER A 66 -11.30 -21.45 18.49
C SER A 66 -12.08 -20.43 19.32
N LYS A 67 -13.10 -19.84 18.69
CA LYS A 67 -13.99 -18.82 19.23
C LYS A 67 -15.45 -19.16 18.91
N PRO A 68 -16.11 -20.00 19.70
CA PRO A 68 -17.53 -20.34 19.53
C PRO A 68 -18.46 -19.12 19.65
N GLU A 69 -18.05 -18.07 20.35
CA GLU A 69 -18.78 -16.80 20.48
C GLU A 69 -18.97 -16.07 19.13
N TYR A 70 -18.15 -16.37 18.13
CA TYR A 70 -18.27 -15.85 16.75
C TYR A 70 -18.82 -16.91 15.79
N ALA A 71 -19.68 -17.81 16.28
CA ALA A 71 -20.43 -18.74 15.46
C ALA A 71 -21.20 -18.01 14.35
N GLY A 72 -21.08 -18.50 13.12
CA GLY A 72 -21.82 -17.94 11.99
C GLY A 72 -21.30 -16.57 11.51
N LEU A 73 -20.08 -16.18 11.86
CA LEU A 73 -19.55 -14.87 11.51
C LEU A 73 -19.51 -14.67 9.98
N PRO A 74 -20.20 -13.67 9.41
CA PRO A 74 -20.16 -13.39 7.98
C PRO A 74 -18.81 -12.79 7.58
N TRP A 75 -18.39 -12.96 6.33
CA TRP A 75 -17.08 -12.50 5.85
C TRP A 75 -16.95 -10.98 5.94
N GLU A 76 -18.04 -10.24 5.73
CA GLU A 76 -18.10 -8.78 5.79
C GLU A 76 -17.85 -8.21 7.19
N ALA A 77 -17.97 -9.04 8.23
CA ALA A 77 -17.69 -8.64 9.60
C ALA A 77 -16.20 -8.83 9.99
N PHE A 78 -15.42 -9.53 9.16
CA PHE A 78 -14.00 -9.77 9.36
C PHE A 78 -13.17 -8.81 8.50
N ASN A 79 -12.19 -8.15 9.12
CA ASN A 79 -11.24 -7.33 8.38
C ASN A 79 -9.83 -7.48 8.97
N GLU A 80 -8.89 -8.00 8.19
CA GLU A 80 -7.48 -8.03 8.59
C GLU A 80 -6.99 -6.60 8.83
N LEU A 81 -6.23 -6.37 9.92
CA LEU A 81 -5.58 -5.08 10.12
C LEU A 81 -4.19 -5.14 9.50
N PRO A 82 -3.96 -4.40 8.41
CA PRO A 82 -2.66 -4.35 7.75
C PRO A 82 -1.58 -3.91 8.74
N ASN A 83 -0.37 -4.46 8.59
CA ASN A 83 0.81 -4.09 9.41
C ASN A 83 0.63 -4.34 10.89
N SER A 84 -0.18 -5.33 11.20
CA SER A 84 -0.39 -5.75 12.56
C SER A 84 -0.57 -7.27 12.61
N PRO A 85 -0.32 -7.88 13.78
CA PRO A 85 -0.72 -9.26 14.04
C PRO A 85 -2.24 -9.40 14.22
N PHE A 86 -3.05 -8.38 13.94
CA PHE A 86 -4.43 -8.33 14.36
C PHE A 86 -5.42 -8.37 13.19
N PHE A 87 -6.65 -8.77 13.49
CA PHE A 87 -7.82 -8.54 12.64
C PHE A 87 -8.96 -8.02 13.50
N THR A 88 -9.88 -7.27 12.89
CA THR A 88 -11.11 -6.83 13.55
C THR A 88 -12.28 -7.75 13.25
N ILE A 89 -13.17 -7.85 14.25
CA ILE A 89 -14.50 -8.42 14.11
C ILE A 89 -15.50 -7.33 14.48
N THR A 90 -16.41 -7.02 13.56
CA THR A 90 -17.52 -6.09 13.81
C THR A 90 -18.78 -6.88 14.14
N THR A 91 -19.33 -6.68 15.33
CA THR A 91 -20.65 -7.20 15.72
C THR A 91 -21.69 -6.08 15.71
N SER A 92 -22.94 -6.39 16.08
CA SER A 92 -24.04 -5.42 16.07
C SER A 92 -23.74 -4.14 16.85
N ASN A 93 -22.98 -4.23 17.95
CA ASN A 93 -22.77 -3.14 18.91
C ASN A 93 -21.31 -2.94 19.33
N SER A 94 -20.36 -3.66 18.73
CA SER A 94 -18.97 -3.59 19.16
C SER A 94 -17.97 -3.96 18.07
N LEU A 95 -16.80 -3.36 18.14
CA LEU A 95 -15.61 -3.77 17.41
C LEU A 95 -14.70 -4.55 18.36
N HIS A 96 -14.23 -5.70 17.90
CA HIS A 96 -13.27 -6.53 18.60
C HIS A 96 -11.98 -6.57 17.79
N LEU A 97 -10.84 -6.53 18.47
CA LEU A 97 -9.53 -6.73 17.86
C LEU A 97 -8.91 -8.00 18.41
N LEU A 98 -8.52 -8.92 17.53
CA LEU A 98 -7.96 -10.21 17.91
C LEU A 98 -6.56 -10.40 17.32
N ASP A 99 -5.66 -10.96 18.11
CA ASP A 99 -4.38 -11.49 17.64
C ASP A 99 -4.61 -12.76 16.83
N GLN A 100 -4.19 -12.74 15.57
CA GLN A 100 -4.48 -13.81 14.62
C GLN A 100 -3.73 -15.13 14.91
N LEU A 101 -2.64 -15.07 15.67
CA LEU A 101 -1.79 -16.23 15.97
C LEU A 101 -2.33 -17.01 17.16
N SER A 102 -2.75 -16.30 18.21
CA SER A 102 -3.22 -16.86 19.47
C SER A 102 -4.75 -16.90 19.59
N GLY A 103 -5.46 -16.09 18.81
CA GLY A 103 -6.89 -15.86 18.95
C GLY A 103 -7.25 -15.00 20.17
N ASN A 104 -6.27 -14.42 20.86
CA ASN A 104 -6.54 -13.58 22.02
C ASN A 104 -7.20 -12.28 21.58
N GLU A 105 -8.25 -11.89 22.29
CA GLU A 105 -8.90 -10.59 22.10
C GLU A 105 -8.09 -9.53 22.85
N VAL A 106 -7.53 -8.57 22.12
CA VAL A 106 -6.69 -7.50 22.66
C VAL A 106 -7.47 -6.21 22.87
N PHE A 107 -8.64 -6.08 22.24
CA PHE A 107 -9.54 -4.94 22.42
C PHE A 107 -11.00 -5.33 22.16
N ASP A 108 -11.89 -4.73 22.92
CA ASP A 108 -13.35 -4.78 22.76
C ASP A 108 -13.90 -3.39 23.07
N SER A 109 -14.54 -2.78 22.09
CA SER A 109 -15.03 -1.42 22.20
C SER A 109 -16.06 -1.25 23.31
N TYR A 110 -16.98 -2.21 23.47
CA TYR A 110 -18.04 -2.14 24.45
C TYR A 110 -17.49 -2.28 25.88
N ARG A 111 -16.56 -3.22 26.11
CA ARG A 111 -15.85 -3.34 27.40
C ARG A 111 -15.00 -2.13 27.72
N ALA A 112 -14.47 -1.46 26.70
CA ALA A 112 -13.75 -0.19 26.84
C ALA A 112 -14.67 1.02 27.06
N GLY A 113 -15.99 0.84 26.99
CA GLY A 113 -16.97 1.91 27.19
C GLY A 113 -17.30 2.73 25.94
N LEU A 114 -16.87 2.28 24.77
CA LEU A 114 -17.12 2.89 23.46
C LEU A 114 -18.31 2.22 22.76
N ASN A 115 -19.24 3.06 22.28
CA ASN A 115 -20.36 2.66 21.43
C ASN A 115 -20.02 2.79 19.94
N THR A 116 -19.23 3.81 19.58
CA THR A 116 -18.71 3.99 18.22
C THR A 116 -17.21 4.22 18.28
N ILE A 117 -16.49 3.79 17.25
CA ILE A 117 -15.06 4.06 17.09
C ILE A 117 -14.92 5.05 15.94
N GLY A 118 -14.18 6.12 16.21
CA GLY A 118 -13.73 7.06 15.19
C GLY A 118 -12.36 6.67 14.66
N ASP A 119 -11.34 6.71 15.53
CA ASP A 119 -9.95 6.49 15.17
C ASP A 119 -9.26 5.55 16.18
N TYR A 120 -8.26 4.78 15.74
CA TYR A 120 -7.43 3.98 16.65
C TYR A 120 -5.97 3.95 16.19
N PHE A 121 -5.05 3.79 17.15
CA PHE A 121 -3.61 3.77 16.92
C PHE A 121 -2.98 2.64 17.74
N LEU A 122 -2.20 1.79 17.07
CA LEU A 122 -1.44 0.71 17.71
C LEU A 122 -0.10 1.28 18.22
N LEU A 123 0.07 1.29 19.55
CA LEU A 123 1.24 1.83 20.24
C LEU A 123 2.08 0.67 20.76
N TYR A 124 2.84 0.06 19.86
CA TYR A 124 3.52 -1.19 20.12
C TYR A 124 4.60 -1.07 21.20
N ASN A 125 5.38 0.03 21.25
CA ASN A 125 6.43 0.17 22.27
C ASN A 125 5.85 0.25 23.69
N SER A 126 4.60 0.71 23.80
CA SER A 126 3.86 0.82 25.06
C SER A 126 2.91 -0.36 25.32
N ASP A 127 2.87 -1.38 24.46
CA ASP A 127 1.94 -2.53 24.57
C ASP A 127 0.47 -2.08 24.70
N ALA A 128 0.06 -1.10 23.89
CA ALA A 128 -1.26 -0.48 24.00
C ALA A 128 -1.92 -0.15 22.66
N ILE A 129 -3.23 0.00 22.71
CA ILE A 129 -4.04 0.62 21.65
C ILE A 129 -4.69 1.88 22.23
N LEU A 130 -4.54 2.99 21.51
CA LEU A 130 -5.25 4.23 21.78
C LEU A 130 -6.47 4.28 20.86
N VAL A 131 -7.67 4.42 21.42
CA VAL A 131 -8.92 4.44 20.65
C VAL A 131 -9.71 5.69 21.01
N ALA A 132 -10.20 6.39 19.99
CA ALA A 132 -11.11 7.52 20.12
C ALA A 132 -12.45 7.19 19.47
N GLY A 133 -13.53 7.65 20.10
CA GLY A 133 -14.87 7.50 19.56
C GLY A 133 -15.93 8.12 20.47
N GLU A 134 -17.15 7.61 20.40
CA GLU A 134 -18.24 8.05 21.28
C GLU A 134 -18.49 6.98 22.36
N GLY A 135 -18.59 7.44 23.60
CA GLY A 135 -18.98 6.63 24.73
C GLY A 135 -20.44 6.18 24.65
N ILE A 136 -20.85 5.35 25.61
CA ILE A 136 -22.22 4.79 25.68
C ILE A 136 -23.30 5.89 25.71
N ASN A 137 -23.01 7.09 26.23
CA ASN A 137 -23.95 8.20 26.27
C ASN A 137 -23.78 9.20 25.10
N GLY A 138 -22.97 8.86 24.09
CA GLY A 138 -22.70 9.70 22.93
C GLY A 138 -21.66 10.81 23.15
N GLU A 139 -20.99 10.84 24.31
CA GLU A 139 -19.92 11.76 24.63
C GLU A 139 -18.60 11.36 23.97
N PRO A 140 -17.75 12.30 23.51
CA PRO A 140 -16.41 11.97 23.04
C PRO A 140 -15.59 11.28 24.15
N LEU A 141 -14.99 10.14 23.80
CA LEU A 141 -14.24 9.29 24.70
C LEU A 141 -12.96 8.83 23.99
N MET A 142 -11.83 9.07 24.64
CA MET A 142 -10.54 8.48 24.27
C MET A 142 -10.15 7.48 25.36
N VAL A 143 -9.77 6.27 24.96
CA VAL A 143 -9.34 5.19 25.86
C VAL A 143 -7.97 4.69 25.46
N TYR A 144 -7.17 4.37 26.46
CA TYR A 144 -5.90 3.70 26.29
C TYR A 144 -6.01 2.31 26.90
N VAL A 145 -5.92 1.30 26.05
CA VAL A 145 -6.15 -0.09 26.41
C VAL A 145 -4.86 -0.86 26.27
N LYS A 146 -4.49 -1.62 27.29
CA LYS A 146 -3.30 -2.47 27.25
C LYS A 146 -3.59 -3.70 26.39
N MET A 147 -2.79 -3.92 25.34
CA MET A 147 -3.02 -5.03 24.41
C MET A 147 -2.81 -6.39 25.06
N SER A 148 -1.96 -6.48 26.10
CA SER A 148 -1.67 -7.76 26.76
C SER A 148 -2.86 -8.45 27.42
N ASP A 149 -3.83 -7.66 27.90
CA ASP A 149 -4.95 -8.15 28.70
C ASP A 149 -6.30 -7.48 28.37
N GLY A 150 -6.32 -6.52 27.43
CA GLY A 150 -7.52 -5.79 27.03
C GLY A 150 -8.05 -4.82 28.09
N SER A 151 -7.28 -4.51 29.14
CA SER A 151 -7.71 -3.62 30.21
C SER A 151 -7.55 -2.15 29.84
N VAL A 152 -8.58 -1.34 30.13
CA VAL A 152 -8.50 0.12 30.04
C VAL A 152 -7.57 0.63 31.14
N SER A 153 -6.42 1.21 30.77
CA SER A 153 -5.49 1.80 31.73
C SER A 153 -5.95 3.18 32.18
N TRP A 154 -6.45 3.98 31.23
CA TRP A 154 -7.04 5.29 31.50
C TRP A 154 -7.99 5.69 30.37
N SER A 155 -8.85 6.65 30.67
CA SER A 155 -9.75 7.29 29.71
C SER A 155 -9.70 8.80 29.85
N LEU A 156 -10.03 9.50 28.76
CA LEU A 156 -10.08 10.94 28.68
C LEU A 156 -11.40 11.36 28.03
N ASN A 157 -12.22 12.07 28.80
CA ASN A 157 -13.56 12.51 28.41
C ASN A 157 -13.56 14.01 28.18
N GLU A 158 -13.23 14.43 26.96
CA GLU A 158 -13.28 15.83 26.56
C GLU A 158 -13.52 15.99 25.06
N LYS A 159 -13.87 17.21 24.63
CA LYS A 159 -14.04 17.54 23.21
C LYS A 159 -12.69 17.69 22.53
N PHE A 160 -12.11 16.57 22.11
CA PHE A 160 -10.86 16.54 21.34
C PHE A 160 -11.08 16.49 19.82
N GLY A 161 -12.31 16.26 19.36
CA GLY A 161 -12.65 16.01 17.97
C GLY A 161 -12.21 14.63 17.51
N ARG A 162 -11.33 14.59 16.51
CA ARG A 162 -10.73 13.36 15.98
C ARG A 162 -9.24 13.33 16.30
N ILE A 163 -8.65 12.14 16.37
CA ILE A 163 -7.20 12.01 16.50
C ILE A 163 -6.59 12.02 15.09
N ILE A 164 -5.65 12.93 14.87
CA ILE A 164 -4.91 13.06 13.60
C ILE A 164 -3.65 12.21 13.63
N ALA A 165 -2.95 12.19 14.76
CA ALA A 165 -1.74 11.41 14.96
C ALA A 165 -1.55 11.04 16.43
N ALA A 166 -0.99 9.87 16.69
CA ALA A 166 -0.53 9.44 18.00
C ALA A 166 0.88 8.86 17.86
N ASN A 167 1.86 9.45 18.55
CA ASN A 167 3.27 9.10 18.44
C ASN A 167 3.86 8.77 19.81
N GLU A 168 4.67 7.71 19.86
CA GLU A 168 5.43 7.33 21.06
C GLU A 168 6.74 8.13 21.10
N LEU A 169 6.93 8.97 22.12
CA LEU A 169 8.12 9.83 22.24
C LEU A 169 9.29 9.13 22.98
N GLY A 170 9.09 7.88 23.41
CA GLY A 170 9.93 7.23 24.41
C GLY A 170 9.66 7.75 25.83
N ASN A 171 10.39 7.24 26.82
CA ASN A 171 10.27 7.65 28.23
C ASN A 171 8.84 7.61 28.81
N ASN A 172 7.97 6.73 28.30
CA ASN A 172 6.57 6.62 28.74
C ASN A 172 5.75 7.89 28.46
N GLU A 173 5.99 8.56 27.33
CA GLU A 173 5.28 9.77 26.88
C GLU A 173 4.69 9.57 25.47
N LEU A 174 3.49 10.12 25.26
CA LEU A 174 2.77 10.14 23.99
C LEU A 174 2.58 11.58 23.54
N LEU A 175 2.78 11.82 22.24
CA LEU A 175 2.29 13.02 21.55
C LEU A 175 1.02 12.67 20.79
N ILE A 176 -0.10 13.27 21.18
CA ILE A 176 -1.39 13.07 20.53
C ILE A 176 -1.80 14.40 19.90
N VAL A 177 -1.99 14.40 18.58
CA VAL A 177 -2.50 15.53 17.81
C VAL A 177 -3.94 15.24 17.49
N THR A 178 -4.84 16.15 17.87
CA THR A 178 -6.26 16.05 17.59
C THR A 178 -6.71 17.21 16.70
N LEU A 179 -7.99 17.26 16.35
CA LEU A 179 -8.53 18.35 15.51
C LEU A 179 -8.30 19.75 16.13
N PHE A 180 -8.34 19.87 17.45
CA PHE A 180 -8.29 21.17 18.14
C PHE A 180 -7.09 21.39 19.05
N ASN A 181 -6.42 20.31 19.48
CA ASN A 181 -5.38 20.41 20.48
C ASN A 181 -4.26 19.41 20.22
N ASN A 182 -3.09 19.76 20.72
CA ASN A 182 -1.94 18.90 20.86
C ASN A 182 -1.81 18.53 22.34
N TYR A 183 -1.52 17.27 22.61
CA TYR A 183 -1.33 16.75 23.96
C TYR A 183 0.01 16.06 24.05
N LYS A 184 0.71 16.32 25.15
CA LYS A 184 1.71 15.38 25.67
C LYS A 184 1.16 14.70 26.90
N ILE A 185 1.09 13.38 26.87
CA ILE A 185 0.47 12.57 27.93
C ILE A 185 1.47 11.53 28.40
N ASN A 186 1.52 11.29 29.72
CA ASN A 186 2.23 10.13 30.24
C ASN A 186 1.47 8.84 29.89
N ALA A 187 2.08 7.95 29.11
CA ALA A 187 1.39 6.81 28.49
C ALA A 187 0.79 5.84 29.53
N SER A 188 1.48 5.58 30.64
CA SER A 188 0.97 4.66 31.67
C SER A 188 -0.15 5.23 32.53
N SER A 189 -0.12 6.54 32.84
CA SER A 189 -1.05 7.13 33.82
C SER A 189 -2.19 7.93 33.20
N GLY A 190 -2.10 8.30 31.93
CA GLY A 190 -3.04 9.21 31.27
C GLY A 190 -2.93 10.65 31.75
N LYS A 191 -1.93 10.97 32.60
CA LYS A 191 -1.71 12.33 33.07
C LYS A 191 -1.24 13.20 31.92
N VAL A 192 -2.03 14.23 31.59
CA VAL A 192 -1.64 15.30 30.67
C VAL A 192 -0.45 16.05 31.26
N ILE A 193 0.68 16.02 30.55
CA ILE A 193 1.91 16.75 30.86
C ILE A 193 1.74 18.20 30.40
N TRP A 194 1.31 18.39 29.15
CA TRP A 194 0.86 19.67 28.62
C TRP A 194 -0.24 19.46 27.58
N LYS A 195 -1.05 20.50 27.37
CA LYS A 195 -2.11 20.57 26.37
C LYS A 195 -2.09 21.97 25.76
N GLU A 196 -1.92 22.05 24.46
CA GLU A 196 -1.88 23.32 23.73
C GLU A 196 -2.82 23.32 22.55
N VAL A 197 -3.41 24.48 22.26
CA VAL A 197 -4.33 24.64 21.12
C VAL A 197 -3.51 24.62 19.83
N ASN A 198 -3.97 23.85 18.84
CA ASN A 198 -3.17 23.56 17.65
C ASN A 198 -3.37 24.55 16.49
N SER A 199 -4.33 25.48 16.58
CA SER A 199 -4.59 26.48 15.56
C SER A 199 -5.13 27.81 16.13
N PRO A 200 -4.88 28.95 15.44
CA PRO A 200 -5.46 30.24 15.81
C PRO A 200 -7.00 30.22 15.87
N GLU A 201 -7.66 29.49 14.96
CA GLU A 201 -9.12 29.35 14.88
C GLU A 201 -9.65 28.63 16.11
N SER A 202 -9.00 27.54 16.51
CA SER A 202 -9.34 26.81 17.73
C SER A 202 -9.16 27.68 18.97
N ALA A 203 -8.12 28.51 19.00
CA ALA A 203 -7.85 29.42 20.12
C ALA A 203 -8.86 30.58 20.17
N GLN A 204 -9.32 31.06 19.01
CA GLN A 204 -10.41 32.03 18.92
C GLN A 204 -11.73 31.42 19.40
N ALA A 205 -12.05 30.19 18.98
CA ALA A 205 -13.24 29.49 19.45
C ALA A 205 -13.21 29.34 20.98
N ASP A 206 -12.09 28.96 21.60
CA ASP A 206 -12.00 28.84 23.06
C ASP A 206 -12.28 30.16 23.79
N LYS A 207 -11.88 31.30 23.21
CA LYS A 207 -12.19 32.64 23.76
C LYS A 207 -13.68 32.98 23.72
N LEU A 208 -14.47 32.32 22.87
CA LEU A 208 -15.93 32.52 22.77
C LEU A 208 -16.74 31.68 23.78
N GLY A 209 -16.07 30.90 24.64
CA GLY A 209 -16.71 30.09 25.68
C GLY A 209 -17.72 29.10 25.11
N ASN A 210 -18.94 29.07 25.65
CA ASN A 210 -19.98 28.12 25.25
C ASN A 210 -20.35 28.20 23.76
N PHE A 211 -20.28 29.39 23.15
CA PHE A 211 -20.55 29.54 21.71
C PHE A 211 -19.42 28.91 20.88
N GLY A 212 -18.17 29.10 21.28
CA GLY A 212 -17.04 28.43 20.65
C GLY A 212 -17.08 26.91 20.81
N ALA A 213 -17.49 26.42 21.98
CA ALA A 213 -17.70 24.99 22.21
C ALA A 213 -18.82 24.40 21.34
N PHE A 214 -19.82 25.20 20.98
CA PHE A 214 -20.85 24.83 19.99
C PHE A 214 -20.26 24.80 18.57
N LEU A 215 -19.46 25.81 18.18
CA LEU A 215 -18.80 25.86 16.87
C LEU A 215 -17.85 24.66 16.65
N LYS A 216 -17.04 24.31 17.66
CA LYS A 216 -16.16 23.13 17.60
C LYS A 216 -16.98 21.86 17.38
N SER A 217 -18.08 21.66 18.11
CA SER A 217 -18.94 20.48 17.90
C SER A 217 -19.67 20.46 16.57
N ALA A 218 -20.03 21.62 16.02
CA ALA A 218 -20.56 21.69 14.67
C ALA A 218 -19.49 21.29 13.64
N ALA A 219 -18.25 21.75 13.80
CA ALA A 219 -17.12 21.37 12.95
C ALA A 219 -16.82 19.86 13.05
N GLU A 220 -16.81 19.28 14.25
CA GLU A 220 -16.67 17.82 14.45
C GLU A 220 -17.74 17.04 13.68
N THR A 221 -18.99 17.49 13.75
CA THR A 221 -20.11 16.83 13.07
C THR A 221 -20.01 16.92 11.55
N LEU A 222 -19.64 18.10 11.02
CA LEU A 222 -19.49 18.31 9.58
C LEU A 222 -18.32 17.52 8.99
N THR A 223 -17.27 17.30 9.77
CA THR A 223 -16.03 16.64 9.33
C THR A 223 -15.99 15.14 9.60
N LYS A 224 -17.06 14.54 10.15
CA LYS A 224 -17.11 13.13 10.55
C LYS A 224 -16.82 12.18 9.38
N ASP A 225 -17.34 12.50 8.19
CA ASP A 225 -17.18 11.71 6.97
C ASP A 225 -16.29 12.40 5.91
N MET A 226 -15.59 13.48 6.29
CA MET A 226 -14.69 14.22 5.39
C MET A 226 -13.23 13.85 5.67
N GLU A 227 -12.41 13.82 4.61
CA GLU A 227 -10.96 13.82 4.76
C GLU A 227 -10.57 15.20 5.30
N ILE A 228 -10.06 15.24 6.53
CA ILE A 228 -9.60 16.48 7.15
C ILE A 228 -8.20 16.74 6.60
N ASP A 229 -8.03 17.85 5.89
CA ASP A 229 -6.73 18.30 5.39
C ASP A 229 -5.87 18.90 6.51
N LEU A 230 -5.61 18.12 7.57
CA LEU A 230 -4.68 18.43 8.65
C LEU A 230 -3.62 17.33 8.70
N ARG A 231 -2.39 17.67 8.37
CA ARG A 231 -1.26 16.72 8.29
C ARG A 231 -0.25 16.98 9.39
N PHE A 232 0.15 15.91 10.05
CA PHE A 232 1.21 15.90 11.05
C PHE A 232 2.55 15.55 10.40
N TYR A 233 3.59 16.30 10.77
CA TYR A 233 4.95 16.03 10.34
C TYR A 233 5.91 16.11 11.52
N TRP A 234 6.73 15.07 11.70
CA TRP A 234 7.76 15.05 12.72
C TRP A 234 9.07 14.54 12.12
N PRO A 235 10.04 15.43 11.84
CA PRO A 235 11.33 15.03 11.30
C PRO A 235 12.09 14.18 12.32
N GLU A 236 12.77 13.14 11.85
CA GLU A 236 13.55 12.25 12.72
C GLU A 236 14.58 13.03 13.54
N GLY A 237 14.66 12.73 14.84
CA GLY A 237 15.58 13.40 15.77
C GLY A 237 15.21 14.84 16.13
N SER A 238 14.11 15.39 15.61
CA SER A 238 13.66 16.75 15.90
C SER A 238 12.93 16.85 17.24
N ASN A 239 13.15 17.94 17.96
CA ASN A 239 12.33 18.35 19.12
C ASN A 239 11.13 19.23 18.72
N VAL A 240 10.91 19.40 17.42
CA VAL A 240 9.85 20.21 16.83
C VAL A 240 9.02 19.34 15.89
N PHE A 241 7.69 19.44 16.01
CA PHE A 241 6.75 18.88 15.05
C PHE A 241 5.96 20.00 14.35
N TYR A 242 5.41 19.68 13.19
CA TYR A 242 4.70 20.62 12.33
C TYR A 242 3.31 20.12 12.04
N LEU A 243 2.36 21.04 11.97
CA LEU A 243 1.01 20.79 11.51
C LEU A 243 0.75 21.65 10.27
N GLY A 244 0.30 21.03 9.18
CA GLY A 244 -0.14 21.73 7.97
C GLY A 244 -1.65 21.55 7.78
N SER A 245 -2.40 22.65 7.67
CA SER A 245 -3.82 22.63 7.33
C SER A 245 -4.10 23.29 5.98
N GLN A 246 -5.17 22.88 5.30
CA GLN A 246 -5.66 23.51 4.06
C GLN A 246 -6.88 24.39 4.33
N HIS A 247 -6.86 25.63 3.82
CA HIS A 247 -8.00 26.54 3.80
C HIS A 247 -8.47 26.77 2.35
N GLU A 248 -9.77 26.68 2.14
CA GLU A 248 -10.42 26.91 0.85
C GLU A 248 -11.09 28.30 0.81
N GLU A 249 -10.84 29.05 -0.26
CA GLU A 249 -11.48 30.34 -0.52
C GLU A 249 -12.17 30.32 -1.88
N GLU A 250 -13.50 30.43 -1.86
CA GLU A 250 -14.30 30.63 -3.06
C GLU A 250 -14.26 32.09 -3.50
N SER A 251 -13.90 32.32 -4.76
CA SER A 251 -13.91 33.64 -5.37
C SER A 251 -14.80 33.67 -6.62
N MET A 252 -15.75 34.61 -6.65
CA MET A 252 -16.60 34.84 -7.82
C MET A 252 -15.93 35.81 -8.79
N SER A 253 -15.70 35.36 -10.02
CA SER A 253 -15.29 36.24 -11.12
C SER A 253 -16.51 36.74 -11.88
N SER A 254 -16.53 38.02 -12.25
CA SER A 254 -17.58 38.59 -13.13
C SER A 254 -17.61 38.00 -14.55
N SER A 255 -16.64 37.14 -14.90
CA SER A 255 -16.44 36.59 -16.24
C SER A 255 -16.57 35.07 -16.33
N ARG A 256 -16.82 34.38 -15.21
CA ARG A 256 -17.04 32.92 -15.16
C ARG A 256 -18.36 32.61 -14.47
N GLU A 257 -19.09 31.64 -14.98
CA GLU A 257 -20.34 31.16 -14.38
C GLU A 257 -20.10 30.35 -13.09
N GLU A 258 -18.91 29.73 -12.97
CA GLU A 258 -18.53 28.94 -11.80
C GLU A 258 -17.49 29.66 -10.92
N PRO A 259 -17.58 29.49 -9.58
CA PRO A 259 -16.61 30.04 -8.64
C PRO A 259 -15.22 29.45 -8.87
N VAL A 260 -14.19 30.26 -8.65
CA VAL A 260 -12.80 29.79 -8.62
C VAL A 260 -12.43 29.51 -7.17
N ILE A 261 -12.16 28.25 -6.86
CA ILE A 261 -11.65 27.82 -5.56
C ILE A 261 -10.15 28.05 -5.53
N ASN A 262 -9.68 28.80 -4.54
CA ASN A 262 -8.27 28.97 -4.24
C ASN A 262 -7.94 28.29 -2.91
N TYR A 263 -6.73 27.79 -2.80
CA TYR A 263 -6.27 27.08 -1.61
C TYR A 263 -5.11 27.82 -0.97
N THR A 264 -5.09 27.86 0.35
CA THR A 264 -3.98 28.35 1.15
C THR A 264 -3.68 27.34 2.25
N ASN A 265 -2.43 26.90 2.31
CA ASN A 265 -1.93 26.03 3.35
C ASN A 265 -1.41 26.86 4.52
N VAL A 266 -1.74 26.47 5.74
CA VAL A 266 -1.29 27.12 6.97
C VAL A 266 -0.45 26.11 7.75
N TYR A 267 0.81 26.45 8.01
CA TYR A 267 1.73 25.61 8.77
C TYR A 267 2.05 26.25 10.12
N ASN A 268 2.03 25.43 11.17
CA ASN A 268 2.47 25.79 12.52
C ASN A 268 3.55 24.82 12.98
N ALA A 269 4.50 25.32 13.76
CA ALA A 269 5.61 24.56 14.31
C ALA A 269 5.55 24.61 15.85
N PHE A 270 5.70 23.47 16.51
CA PHE A 270 5.50 23.32 17.94
C PHE A 270 6.68 22.57 18.59
N ASN A 271 7.13 23.06 19.74
CA ASN A 271 8.10 22.36 20.58
C ASN A 271 7.46 21.16 21.27
N ILE A 272 8.09 19.98 21.18
CA ILE A 272 7.59 18.75 21.81
C ILE A 272 7.69 18.83 23.35
N ASN A 273 8.65 19.59 23.86
CA ASN A 273 8.94 19.63 25.30
C ASN A 273 7.83 20.30 26.10
N ASP A 274 7.28 21.41 25.61
CA ASP A 274 6.31 22.24 26.31
C ASP A 274 5.03 22.54 25.51
N GLY A 275 4.96 22.15 24.23
CA GLY A 275 3.84 22.41 23.34
C GLY A 275 3.82 23.82 22.75
N GLY A 276 4.78 24.68 23.12
CA GLY A 276 4.81 26.07 22.69
C GLY A 276 5.11 26.22 21.19
N LEU A 277 4.51 27.24 20.56
CA LEU A 277 4.80 27.59 19.17
C LEU A 277 6.26 28.00 19.00
N VAL A 278 6.90 27.51 17.95
CA VAL A 278 8.23 27.95 17.50
C VAL A 278 8.11 29.26 16.73
N TRP A 279 7.05 29.42 15.93
CA TRP A 279 6.78 30.62 15.15
C TRP A 279 5.75 31.52 15.84
N ASP A 280 5.98 32.83 15.81
CA ASP A 280 5.07 33.83 16.38
C ASP A 280 3.77 33.98 15.58
N GLU A 281 3.82 33.66 14.29
CA GLU A 281 2.67 33.57 13.40
C GLU A 281 2.83 32.36 12.46
N SER A 282 1.70 31.86 11.96
CA SER A 282 1.69 30.74 11.01
C SER A 282 2.46 31.05 9.72
N LEU A 283 2.95 30.00 9.07
CA LEU A 283 3.47 30.07 7.70
C LEU A 283 2.32 29.81 6.72
N GLU A 284 2.01 30.80 5.88
CA GLU A 284 1.01 30.67 4.82
C GLU A 284 1.65 30.41 3.44
N VAL A 285 1.18 29.37 2.76
CA VAL A 285 1.66 28.98 1.43
C VAL A 285 0.48 28.75 0.49
N LYS A 286 0.44 29.43 -0.65
CA LYS A 286 -0.62 29.26 -1.64
C LYS A 286 -0.55 27.89 -2.32
N GLY A 287 -1.72 27.32 -2.59
CA GLY A 287 -1.92 26.06 -3.30
C GLY A 287 -2.51 24.96 -2.45
N LEU A 288 -2.92 23.86 -3.08
CA LEU A 288 -3.44 22.69 -2.36
C LEU A 288 -2.34 22.09 -1.48
N LEU A 289 -2.75 21.52 -0.35
CA LEU A 289 -1.88 20.83 0.58
C LEU A 289 -1.34 19.55 -0.05
N SER A 290 -0.03 19.51 -0.26
CA SER A 290 0.64 18.41 -0.96
C SER A 290 1.89 17.96 -0.20
N GLN A 291 3.04 17.92 -0.85
CA GLN A 291 4.23 17.29 -0.30
C GLN A 291 5.01 18.27 0.59
N VAL A 292 5.62 17.71 1.63
CA VAL A 292 6.60 18.39 2.49
C VAL A 292 7.80 17.47 2.63
N THR A 293 9.00 18.06 2.60
CA THR A 293 10.22 17.35 2.96
C THR A 293 11.12 18.24 3.82
N PHE A 294 12.02 17.64 4.56
CA PHE A 294 12.85 18.32 5.56
C PHE A 294 14.31 18.24 5.10
N LEU A 295 14.93 19.41 4.93
CA LEU A 295 16.34 19.56 4.58
C LEU A 295 17.10 20.11 5.79
N ASP A 296 18.42 19.96 5.82
CA ASP A 296 19.27 20.34 6.97
C ASP A 296 19.00 21.75 7.55
N ASN A 297 18.60 22.70 6.70
CA ASN A 297 18.37 24.09 7.04
C ASN A 297 16.92 24.57 6.89
N GLY A 298 15.95 23.68 6.66
CA GLY A 298 14.56 24.13 6.60
C GLY A 298 13.53 23.10 6.14
N ILE A 299 12.27 23.52 6.22
CA ILE A 299 11.11 22.80 5.70
C ILE A 299 10.87 23.19 4.23
N LEU A 300 10.97 22.22 3.33
CA LEU A 300 10.67 22.38 1.91
C LEU A 300 9.19 22.07 1.67
N VAL A 301 8.41 23.10 1.32
CA VAL A 301 6.99 23.00 1.05
C VAL A 301 6.74 22.93 -0.46
N LEU A 302 6.00 21.92 -0.90
CA LEU A 302 5.76 21.58 -2.30
C LEU A 302 4.24 21.49 -2.59
N PRO A 303 3.55 22.62 -2.78
CA PRO A 303 2.09 22.63 -2.98
C PRO A 303 1.63 22.07 -4.34
N ASP A 304 0.34 21.79 -4.49
CA ASP A 304 -0.30 21.45 -5.78
C ASP A 304 -1.19 22.61 -6.27
N ASP A 305 -0.69 23.47 -7.16
CA ASP A 305 -1.52 24.53 -7.79
C ASP A 305 -2.24 24.05 -9.08
N GLY A 306 -2.11 22.77 -9.46
CA GLY A 306 -2.64 22.20 -10.71
C GLY A 306 -2.14 22.84 -12.03
N ASN A 307 -1.37 23.93 -11.97
CA ASN A 307 -0.94 24.68 -13.15
C ASN A 307 0.46 25.30 -13.02
N LYS A 308 0.70 26.18 -12.04
CA LYS A 308 2.03 26.77 -11.80
C LYS A 308 2.22 27.02 -10.31
N THR A 309 3.06 26.18 -9.72
CA THR A 309 3.30 26.16 -8.28
C THR A 309 4.49 27.02 -7.90
N ARG A 310 4.45 27.60 -6.70
CA ARG A 310 5.66 28.11 -6.03
C ARG A 310 6.09 27.16 -4.93
N ILE A 311 7.28 26.61 -5.06
CA ILE A 311 7.95 25.84 -4.01
C ILE A 311 8.93 26.73 -3.26
N ASN A 312 9.19 26.44 -1.99
CA ASN A 312 10.17 27.20 -1.22
C ASN A 312 10.68 26.38 -0.03
N LEU A 313 11.91 26.70 0.39
CA LEU A 313 12.49 26.24 1.64
C LEU A 313 12.27 27.33 2.69
N TYR A 314 11.78 26.99 3.86
CA TYR A 314 11.53 27.92 4.95
C TYR A 314 12.41 27.59 6.14
N ASP A 315 13.02 28.63 6.74
CA ASP A 315 13.86 28.47 7.93
C ASP A 315 13.05 27.92 9.11
N TYR A 316 13.64 26.97 9.83
CA TYR A 316 12.97 26.28 10.93
C TYR A 316 12.56 27.18 12.10
N ASN A 317 13.32 28.25 12.35
CA ASN A 317 13.10 29.12 13.51
C ASN A 317 12.32 30.37 13.12
N THR A 318 12.62 30.95 11.95
CA THR A 318 12.08 32.26 11.57
C THR A 318 10.89 32.18 10.63
N ARG A 319 10.63 31.02 10.00
CA ARG A 319 9.66 30.80 8.90
C ARG A 319 9.93 31.62 7.63
N GLU A 320 11.05 32.32 7.55
CA GLU A 320 11.38 33.11 6.37
C GLU A 320 11.73 32.20 5.19
N GLY A 321 11.21 32.54 4.01
CA GLY A 321 11.55 31.83 2.79
C GLY A 321 13.00 32.06 2.40
N ILE A 322 13.73 30.98 2.12
CA ILE A 322 15.16 31.00 1.79
C ILE A 322 15.37 31.13 0.28
N TRP A 323 14.55 30.46 -0.53
CA TRP A 323 14.79 30.37 -1.96
C TRP A 323 14.10 31.46 -2.78
N GLY A 324 14.67 31.71 -3.96
CA GLY A 324 14.18 32.71 -4.91
C GLY A 324 14.45 34.16 -4.49
N LYS A 325 14.11 35.10 -5.38
CA LYS A 325 14.37 36.52 -5.15
C LYS A 325 13.58 37.04 -3.93
N LYS A 326 14.30 37.45 -2.88
CA LYS A 326 13.74 37.90 -1.60
C LYS A 326 12.90 36.82 -0.89
N GLY A 327 13.31 35.55 -0.97
CA GLY A 327 12.62 34.47 -0.26
C GLY A 327 11.24 34.10 -0.83
N ARG A 328 10.97 34.42 -2.10
CA ARG A 328 9.64 34.27 -2.73
C ARG A 328 9.43 32.92 -3.42
N GLY A 329 10.34 31.97 -3.20
CA GLY A 329 10.30 30.64 -3.78
C GLY A 329 10.64 30.59 -5.26
N ILE A 330 10.61 29.36 -5.78
CA ILE A 330 10.92 28.99 -7.15
C ILE A 330 9.63 28.58 -7.83
N SER A 331 9.43 29.03 -9.08
CA SER A 331 8.25 28.65 -9.87
C SER A 331 8.46 27.30 -10.56
N ILE A 332 7.53 26.37 -10.36
CA ILE A 332 7.47 25.07 -11.03
C ILE A 332 6.22 25.01 -11.91
N LYS A 333 6.36 24.36 -13.06
CA LYS A 333 5.20 24.08 -13.92
C LYS A 333 4.43 22.88 -13.36
N GLY A 334 3.13 23.04 -13.22
CA GLY A 334 2.23 22.06 -12.60
C GLY A 334 2.22 22.14 -11.08
N GLY A 335 1.26 21.44 -10.49
CA GLY A 335 1.20 21.14 -9.06
C GLY A 335 2.09 19.98 -8.68
N ILE A 336 2.86 20.09 -7.59
CA ILE A 336 3.68 18.97 -7.12
C ILE A 336 2.75 17.95 -6.47
N TYR A 337 2.85 16.69 -6.87
CA TYR A 337 2.11 15.60 -6.23
C TYR A 337 3.02 14.52 -5.65
N ASP A 338 4.30 14.53 -6.02
CA ASP A 338 5.31 13.58 -5.56
C ASP A 338 6.71 14.20 -5.64
N TYR A 339 7.65 13.63 -4.89
CA TYR A 339 9.07 13.93 -5.00
C TYR A 339 9.89 12.70 -4.63
N LEU A 340 11.09 12.61 -5.20
CA LEU A 340 11.99 11.49 -4.96
C LEU A 340 13.40 12.00 -4.71
N HIS A 341 13.95 11.66 -3.55
CA HIS A 341 15.35 11.94 -3.24
C HIS A 341 16.27 11.10 -4.12
N ALA A 342 17.22 11.76 -4.77
CA ALA A 342 18.35 11.16 -5.48
C ALA A 342 19.65 11.60 -4.78
N GLU A 343 20.79 10.97 -5.10
CA GLU A 343 22.03 11.18 -4.34
C GLU A 343 22.45 12.65 -4.19
N ASP A 344 22.34 13.45 -5.24
CA ASP A 344 22.78 14.85 -5.27
C ASP A 344 21.63 15.87 -5.43
N GLY A 345 20.37 15.42 -5.39
CA GLY A 345 19.24 16.30 -5.64
C GLY A 345 17.87 15.67 -5.43
N ILE A 346 16.83 16.40 -5.81
CA ILE A 346 15.44 15.99 -5.63
C ILE A 346 14.73 15.99 -6.99
N LEU A 347 14.24 14.83 -7.41
CA LEU A 347 13.37 14.74 -8.57
C LEU A 347 11.96 15.19 -8.15
N LEU A 348 11.53 16.32 -8.69
CA LEU A 348 10.19 16.85 -8.49
C LEU A 348 9.23 16.28 -9.54
N VAL A 349 8.11 15.75 -9.08
CA VAL A 349 7.06 15.24 -9.96
C VAL A 349 5.83 16.14 -9.86
N SER A 350 5.47 16.73 -11.00
CA SER A 350 4.35 17.67 -11.06
C SER A 350 3.35 17.35 -12.15
N ARG A 351 2.13 17.87 -12.02
CA ARG A 351 1.04 17.65 -12.98
C ARG A 351 0.28 18.92 -13.34
N THR A 352 -0.25 18.91 -14.55
CA THR A 352 -1.42 19.72 -14.93
C THR A 352 -2.58 18.76 -15.23
N ALA A 353 -3.77 19.30 -15.51
CA ALA A 353 -4.95 18.51 -15.84
C ALA A 353 -4.77 17.46 -16.97
N SER A 354 -3.72 17.57 -17.80
CA SER A 354 -3.48 16.70 -18.95
C SER A 354 -2.08 16.10 -19.03
N ASN A 355 -1.14 16.50 -18.18
CA ASN A 355 0.28 16.14 -18.35
C ASN A 355 0.99 15.97 -17.02
N ASN A 356 1.94 15.04 -16.99
CA ASN A 356 2.92 14.90 -15.92
C ASN A 356 4.27 15.46 -16.37
N PHE A 357 5.04 15.95 -15.41
CA PHE A 357 6.31 16.62 -15.63
C PHE A 357 7.35 16.18 -14.60
N LEU A 358 8.60 16.13 -15.03
CA LEU A 358 9.77 15.97 -14.19
C LEU A 358 10.59 17.26 -14.18
N ASN A 359 11.07 17.66 -13.01
CA ASN A 359 12.15 18.63 -12.83
C ASN A 359 13.18 18.08 -11.85
N TYR A 360 14.43 18.53 -11.96
CA TYR A 360 15.48 18.17 -10.99
C TYR A 360 15.90 19.40 -10.20
N LEU A 361 15.70 19.34 -8.88
CA LEU A 361 16.00 20.40 -7.93
C LEU A 361 17.34 20.13 -7.25
N ASP A 362 18.24 21.11 -7.28
CA ASP A 362 19.40 21.15 -6.40
C ASP A 362 18.99 21.76 -5.05
N PRO A 363 18.96 20.95 -3.96
CA PRO A 363 18.53 21.40 -2.65
C PRO A 363 19.51 22.38 -1.99
N ASN A 364 20.78 22.43 -2.42
CA ASN A 364 21.75 23.35 -1.83
C ASN A 364 21.57 24.77 -2.35
N SER A 365 21.33 24.92 -3.65
CA SER A 365 21.17 26.23 -4.30
C SER A 365 19.72 26.70 -4.40
N GLY A 366 18.74 25.79 -4.29
CA GLY A 366 17.34 26.11 -4.56
C GLY A 366 17.14 26.50 -6.02
N THR A 367 17.71 25.71 -6.94
CA THR A 367 17.57 25.95 -8.38
C THR A 367 17.13 24.69 -9.11
N ILE A 368 16.37 24.87 -10.20
CA ILE A 368 16.03 23.78 -11.10
C ILE A 368 17.13 23.66 -12.15
N THR A 369 17.62 22.43 -12.32
CA THR A 369 18.80 22.13 -13.15
C THR A 369 18.56 22.44 -14.63
N PHE A 370 17.32 22.37 -15.10
CA PHE A 370 16.94 22.66 -16.48
C PHE A 370 15.67 23.52 -16.58
N GLU A 371 15.66 24.51 -17.47
CA GLU A 371 14.57 25.51 -17.57
C GLU A 371 13.22 24.91 -17.99
N LYS A 372 13.24 23.85 -18.81
CA LYS A 372 12.03 23.25 -19.39
C LYS A 372 11.76 21.89 -18.73
N PRO A 373 10.63 21.73 -18.02
CA PRO A 373 10.28 20.46 -17.42
C PRO A 373 10.10 19.37 -18.48
N VAL A 374 10.51 18.14 -18.14
CA VAL A 374 10.38 16.99 -19.03
C VAL A 374 8.98 16.41 -18.92
N LYS A 375 8.22 16.45 -20.00
CA LYS A 375 6.86 15.89 -20.04
C LYS A 375 6.93 14.35 -20.09
N VAL A 376 6.17 13.69 -19.24
CA VAL A 376 6.07 12.22 -19.17
C VAL A 376 4.61 11.75 -19.25
N LYS A 377 4.42 10.48 -19.62
CA LYS A 377 3.11 9.81 -19.66
C LYS A 377 2.92 8.96 -18.41
N GLY A 378 1.68 8.83 -17.94
CA GLY A 378 1.38 8.13 -16.70
C GLY A 378 1.88 8.86 -15.44
N ARG A 379 1.45 8.37 -14.28
CA ARG A 379 1.94 8.82 -12.97
C ARG A 379 3.33 8.25 -12.75
N VAL A 380 4.28 9.05 -12.27
CA VAL A 380 5.61 8.54 -11.89
C VAL A 380 5.44 7.61 -10.69
N ILE A 381 6.05 6.43 -10.79
CA ILE A 381 5.94 5.38 -9.78
C ILE A 381 7.25 5.22 -9.03
N GLY A 382 8.37 5.17 -9.75
CA GLY A 382 9.67 4.79 -9.17
C GLY A 382 10.84 5.40 -9.93
N ILE A 383 11.98 5.49 -9.27
CA ILE A 383 13.26 5.83 -9.89
C ILE A 383 14.35 4.81 -9.56
N VAL A 384 15.39 4.78 -10.40
CA VAL A 384 16.65 4.08 -10.15
C VAL A 384 17.77 5.08 -10.49
N PRO A 385 18.56 5.53 -9.50
CA PRO A 385 19.76 6.32 -9.75
C PRO A 385 20.77 5.52 -10.57
N LEU A 386 21.32 6.12 -11.63
CA LEU A 386 22.35 5.55 -12.49
C LEU A 386 23.53 6.51 -12.57
N SER A 387 24.67 6.03 -13.09
CA SER A 387 25.92 6.81 -13.13
C SER A 387 25.84 8.10 -13.95
N GLY A 388 24.97 8.15 -14.96
CA GLY A 388 24.82 9.25 -15.91
C GLY A 388 23.40 9.77 -16.04
N GLY A 389 22.49 9.40 -15.12
CA GLY A 389 21.13 9.90 -15.08
C GLY A 389 20.22 9.12 -14.13
N ILE A 390 18.92 9.37 -14.22
CA ILE A 390 17.89 8.70 -13.42
C ILE A 390 16.98 7.91 -14.36
N LEU A 391 16.93 6.59 -14.21
CA LEU A 391 15.87 5.81 -14.82
C LEU A 391 14.59 6.05 -14.03
N TYR A 392 13.58 6.62 -14.68
CA TYR A 392 12.26 6.73 -14.09
C TYR A 392 11.33 5.70 -14.72
N ILE A 393 10.39 5.19 -13.92
CA ILE A 393 9.25 4.42 -14.40
C ILE A 393 7.95 5.09 -13.98
N THR A 394 6.99 5.07 -14.89
CA THR A 394 5.62 5.53 -14.67
C THR A 394 4.65 4.36 -14.82
N SER A 395 3.36 4.60 -14.55
CA SER A 395 2.29 3.63 -14.84
C SER A 395 2.18 3.26 -16.33
N GLU A 396 2.80 4.05 -17.23
CA GLU A 396 2.67 3.89 -18.67
C GLU A 396 3.98 3.66 -19.42
N SER A 397 5.11 4.14 -18.89
CA SER A 397 6.38 4.12 -19.61
C SER A 397 7.61 4.22 -18.70
N MET A 398 8.77 3.88 -19.24
CA MET A 398 10.06 4.18 -18.61
C MET A 398 11.04 4.83 -19.58
N ASN A 399 11.93 5.66 -19.05
CA ASN A 399 13.06 6.27 -19.78
C ASN A 399 14.16 6.67 -18.78
N ILE A 400 15.31 7.10 -19.28
CA ILE A 400 16.38 7.70 -18.48
C ILE A 400 16.37 9.21 -18.69
N LEU A 401 16.24 9.95 -17.59
CA LEU A 401 16.40 11.39 -17.52
C LEU A 401 17.88 11.70 -17.28
N ASP A 402 18.50 12.45 -18.19
CA ASP A 402 19.74 13.16 -17.89
C ASP A 402 19.39 14.36 -17.00
N GLN A 403 19.75 14.28 -15.72
CA GLN A 403 19.41 15.30 -14.73
C GLN A 403 20.11 16.64 -14.96
N ALA A 404 21.27 16.65 -15.64
CA ALA A 404 22.01 17.86 -15.94
C ALA A 404 21.40 18.63 -17.11
N SER A 405 20.95 17.93 -18.16
CA SER A 405 20.42 18.58 -19.37
C SER A 405 18.88 18.67 -19.41
N GLY A 406 18.17 17.88 -18.62
CA GLY A 406 16.71 17.75 -18.71
C GLY A 406 16.27 17.09 -20.02
N THR A 407 17.07 16.17 -20.55
CA THR A 407 16.75 15.44 -21.78
C THR A 407 16.57 13.96 -21.53
N LEU A 408 15.75 13.31 -22.35
CA LEU A 408 15.56 11.86 -22.28
C LEU A 408 16.63 11.17 -23.11
N LYS A 409 17.33 10.21 -22.50
CA LYS A 409 18.42 9.48 -23.15
C LYS A 409 17.92 8.60 -24.30
N TRP A 410 16.72 8.04 -24.19
CA TRP A 410 16.12 7.24 -25.26
C TRP A 410 15.12 8.07 -26.06
N ASN A 411 15.34 8.17 -27.37
CA ASN A 411 14.46 8.87 -28.32
C ASN A 411 12.98 8.42 -28.24
N LYS A 412 12.75 7.15 -27.84
CA LYS A 412 11.41 6.60 -27.60
C LYS A 412 11.43 5.91 -26.24
N SER A 413 10.56 6.34 -25.34
CA SER A 413 10.32 5.64 -24.08
C SER A 413 9.81 4.22 -24.35
N VAL A 414 10.13 3.30 -23.44
CA VAL A 414 9.58 1.94 -23.45
C VAL A 414 8.18 2.01 -22.83
N MET A 415 7.15 1.53 -23.53
CA MET A 415 5.76 1.61 -23.03
C MET A 415 5.46 0.42 -22.11
N THR A 416 5.82 0.55 -20.84
CA THR A 416 5.76 -0.53 -19.84
C THR A 416 5.18 -0.03 -18.51
N SER A 417 5.10 -0.86 -17.50
CA SER A 417 4.71 -0.54 -16.12
C SER A 417 5.58 -1.34 -15.16
N PRO A 418 5.66 -0.99 -13.87
CA PRO A 418 6.54 -1.67 -12.91
C PRO A 418 6.38 -3.21 -12.91
N GLN A 419 5.15 -3.70 -13.01
CA GLN A 419 4.80 -5.13 -13.05
C GLN A 419 5.37 -5.86 -14.27
N LEU A 420 5.63 -5.13 -15.36
CA LEU A 420 6.16 -5.64 -16.62
C LEU A 420 7.67 -5.43 -16.75
N THR A 421 8.35 -5.24 -15.61
CA THR A 421 9.81 -5.13 -15.53
C THR A 421 10.39 -6.04 -14.46
N GLY A 422 11.67 -6.37 -14.59
CA GLY A 422 12.42 -7.07 -13.56
C GLY A 422 13.92 -6.84 -13.72
N GLU A 423 14.62 -6.72 -12.60
CA GLU A 423 16.08 -6.55 -12.56
C GLU A 423 16.75 -7.91 -12.36
N TYR A 424 17.85 -8.13 -13.09
CA TYR A 424 18.75 -9.26 -12.87
C TYR A 424 20.15 -8.93 -13.40
N ASN A 425 21.16 -9.07 -12.55
CA ASN A 425 22.58 -8.91 -12.86
C ASN A 425 22.91 -7.55 -13.53
N GLY A 426 22.41 -6.44 -12.96
CA GLY A 426 22.66 -5.08 -13.43
C GLY A 426 21.93 -4.75 -14.73
N LYS A 427 20.88 -5.50 -15.05
CA LYS A 427 20.05 -5.30 -16.23
C LYS A 427 18.58 -5.29 -15.87
N ILE A 428 17.83 -4.40 -16.50
CA ILE A 428 16.37 -4.35 -16.38
C ILE A 428 15.77 -4.91 -17.66
N TYR A 429 14.99 -5.98 -17.50
CA TYR A 429 14.19 -6.58 -18.56
C TYR A 429 12.81 -5.95 -18.51
N ALA A 430 12.29 -5.53 -19.66
CA ALA A 430 11.00 -4.83 -19.74
C ALA A 430 10.19 -5.31 -20.95
N PHE A 431 8.91 -5.61 -20.73
CA PHE A 431 7.98 -5.84 -21.82
C PHE A 431 7.42 -4.51 -22.34
N ASP A 432 7.66 -4.21 -23.61
CA ASP A 432 7.13 -3.02 -24.27
C ASP A 432 5.75 -3.33 -24.88
N ARG A 433 4.69 -2.85 -24.24
CA ARG A 433 3.30 -3.07 -24.67
C ARG A 433 2.99 -2.50 -26.05
N LYS A 434 3.78 -1.53 -26.54
CA LYS A 434 3.55 -0.91 -27.85
C LYS A 434 4.08 -1.77 -29.00
N SER A 435 5.25 -2.37 -28.84
CA SER A 435 5.82 -3.29 -29.84
C SER A 435 5.44 -4.75 -29.60
N GLY A 436 4.97 -5.07 -28.38
CA GLY A 436 4.74 -6.43 -27.91
C GLY A 436 6.03 -7.25 -27.79
N THR A 437 7.19 -6.59 -27.64
CA THR A 437 8.52 -7.24 -27.56
C THR A 437 9.17 -7.04 -26.20
N LEU A 438 10.13 -7.91 -25.88
CA LEU A 438 11.01 -7.74 -24.73
C LEU A 438 12.17 -6.81 -25.09
N LYS A 439 12.50 -5.94 -24.13
CA LYS A 439 13.67 -5.07 -24.15
C LYS A 439 14.56 -5.38 -22.96
N VAL A 440 15.83 -5.07 -23.14
CA VAL A 440 16.82 -5.11 -22.06
C VAL A 440 17.49 -3.75 -21.95
N VAL A 441 17.59 -3.25 -20.71
CA VAL A 441 18.30 -2.04 -20.34
C VAL A 441 19.52 -2.46 -19.53
N ASP A 442 20.69 -2.04 -19.98
CA ASP A 442 21.93 -2.23 -19.24
C ASP A 442 22.14 -1.02 -18.32
N MET A 443 22.20 -1.21 -17.00
CA MET A 443 22.23 -0.12 -16.02
C MET A 443 23.55 0.65 -16.01
N ASN A 444 24.65 0.01 -16.44
CA ASN A 444 25.98 0.64 -16.45
C ASN A 444 26.18 1.52 -17.70
N SER A 445 25.83 0.98 -18.87
CA SER A 445 25.93 1.71 -20.14
C SER A 445 24.71 2.58 -20.44
N GLU A 446 23.60 2.33 -19.72
CA GLU A 446 22.32 3.04 -19.83
C GLU A 446 21.69 2.93 -21.23
N THR A 447 22.00 1.83 -21.92
CA THR A 447 21.49 1.54 -23.26
C THR A 447 20.30 0.61 -23.21
N VAL A 448 19.26 0.92 -24.00
CA VAL A 448 18.11 0.04 -24.25
C VAL A 448 18.28 -0.67 -25.59
N LYS A 449 18.02 -1.98 -25.61
CA LYS A 449 18.07 -2.81 -26.82
C LYS A 449 16.81 -3.67 -26.92
N GLU A 450 16.39 -3.94 -28.15
CA GLU A 450 15.43 -5.02 -28.40
C GLU A 450 16.10 -6.33 -28.02
N LEU A 451 15.42 -7.11 -27.18
CA LEU A 451 15.84 -8.43 -26.77
C LEU A 451 15.15 -9.46 -27.66
N SER A 452 13.81 -9.46 -27.68
CA SER A 452 13.07 -10.39 -28.54
C SER A 452 12.84 -9.82 -29.94
N SER A 453 13.00 -10.67 -30.95
CA SER A 453 12.69 -10.34 -32.34
C SER A 453 11.24 -10.62 -32.73
N LYS A 454 10.49 -11.34 -31.88
CA LYS A 454 9.10 -11.70 -32.08
C LYS A 454 8.21 -10.98 -31.07
N GLU A 455 7.07 -10.52 -31.58
CA GLU A 455 5.97 -10.02 -30.77
C GLU A 455 5.33 -11.18 -30.00
N LEU A 456 5.08 -10.99 -28.70
CA LEU A 456 4.30 -11.89 -27.86
C LEU A 456 2.82 -11.54 -27.98
N LYS A 457 1.99 -12.52 -28.38
CA LYS A 457 0.54 -12.35 -28.50
C LYS A 457 -0.17 -13.35 -27.61
N PHE A 458 -0.80 -12.87 -26.57
CA PHE A 458 -1.63 -13.69 -25.70
C PHE A 458 -3.00 -13.98 -26.34
N GLU A 459 -3.53 -15.15 -26.02
CA GLU A 459 -4.84 -15.60 -26.45
C GLU A 459 -5.93 -15.10 -25.49
N GLY A 460 -7.20 -15.26 -25.88
CA GLY A 460 -8.32 -14.86 -25.02
C GLY A 460 -8.53 -13.35 -24.86
N LYS A 461 -7.88 -12.52 -25.71
CA LYS A 461 -7.81 -11.06 -25.58
C LYS A 461 -7.10 -10.58 -24.31
N GLU A 462 -6.31 -11.44 -23.69
CA GLU A 462 -5.44 -11.03 -22.60
C GLU A 462 -4.23 -10.27 -23.12
N ILE A 463 -3.65 -9.46 -22.23
CA ILE A 463 -2.38 -8.77 -22.45
C ILE A 463 -1.43 -9.20 -21.34
N PRO A 464 -0.10 -9.17 -21.56
CA PRO A 464 0.86 -9.36 -20.49
C PRO A 464 0.59 -8.42 -19.30
N ARG A 465 0.54 -9.00 -18.11
CA ARG A 465 0.30 -8.28 -16.85
C ARG A 465 1.52 -8.26 -15.96
N ARG A 466 2.32 -9.33 -15.99
CA ARG A 466 3.49 -9.47 -15.13
C ARG A 466 4.68 -10.09 -15.85
N LEU A 467 5.86 -9.62 -15.49
CA LEU A 467 7.16 -10.14 -15.89
C LEU A 467 7.93 -10.55 -14.63
N GLU A 468 8.48 -11.75 -14.64
CA GLU A 468 9.38 -12.26 -13.61
C GLU A 468 10.69 -12.70 -14.27
N VAL A 469 11.82 -12.21 -13.75
CA VAL A 469 13.13 -12.69 -14.19
C VAL A 469 13.54 -13.87 -13.31
N MET A 470 13.81 -15.00 -13.94
CA MET A 470 14.26 -16.25 -13.31
C MET A 470 15.74 -16.47 -13.66
N GLU A 471 16.44 -17.34 -12.94
CA GLU A 471 17.85 -17.65 -13.22
C GLU A 471 18.08 -18.19 -14.65
N ASP A 472 17.07 -18.85 -15.23
CA ASP A 472 17.12 -19.50 -16.54
C ASP A 472 16.32 -18.78 -17.64
N GLY A 473 15.75 -17.60 -17.37
CA GLY A 473 15.06 -16.81 -18.39
C GLY A 473 14.05 -15.80 -17.86
N ILE A 474 13.22 -15.28 -18.76
CA ILE A 474 12.26 -14.20 -18.48
C ILE A 474 10.86 -14.77 -18.68
N PHE A 475 10.13 -14.95 -17.58
CA PHE A 475 8.76 -15.44 -17.56
C PHE A 475 7.79 -14.27 -17.66
N ILE A 476 6.81 -14.35 -18.54
CA ILE A 476 5.79 -13.31 -18.75
C ILE A 476 4.42 -13.99 -18.71
N HIS A 477 3.49 -13.42 -17.97
CA HIS A 477 2.17 -14.01 -17.84
C HIS A 477 1.03 -12.98 -17.70
N SER A 478 -0.17 -13.52 -17.83
CA SER A 478 -1.47 -12.97 -17.48
C SER A 478 -2.25 -14.08 -16.77
N ASP A 479 -3.52 -13.88 -16.45
CA ASP A 479 -4.34 -14.87 -15.73
C ASP A 479 -4.34 -16.25 -16.39
N GLN A 480 -4.38 -16.32 -17.72
CA GLN A 480 -4.58 -17.56 -18.47
C GLN A 480 -3.47 -17.85 -19.48
N ASN A 481 -2.54 -16.91 -19.65
CA ASN A 481 -1.45 -17.02 -20.61
C ASN A 481 -0.11 -17.01 -19.90
N VAL A 482 0.78 -17.90 -20.32
CA VAL A 482 2.17 -17.97 -19.85
C VAL A 482 3.12 -18.04 -21.02
N ALA A 483 4.26 -17.38 -20.90
CA ALA A 483 5.34 -17.46 -21.88
C ALA A 483 6.69 -17.30 -21.19
N LYS A 484 7.74 -17.86 -21.80
CA LYS A 484 9.11 -17.66 -21.33
C LYS A 484 10.05 -17.37 -22.49
N PHE A 485 10.97 -16.45 -22.26
CA PHE A 485 12.06 -16.12 -23.17
C PHE A 485 13.41 -16.46 -22.54
N ASN A 486 14.36 -16.87 -23.36
CA ASN A 486 15.77 -16.91 -23.00
C ASN A 486 16.33 -15.49 -22.87
N PHE A 487 17.47 -15.35 -22.19
CA PHE A 487 18.23 -14.10 -22.13
C PHE A 487 18.85 -13.66 -23.46
N ASP A 488 18.78 -14.48 -24.51
CA ASP A 488 19.12 -14.11 -25.88
C ASP A 488 17.89 -13.57 -26.67
N GLY A 489 16.70 -13.55 -26.04
CA GLY A 489 15.45 -13.09 -26.64
C GLY A 489 14.70 -14.11 -27.48
N SER A 490 15.16 -15.35 -27.55
CA SER A 490 14.40 -16.44 -28.16
C SER A 490 13.24 -16.89 -27.26
N LEU A 491 12.07 -17.11 -27.85
CA LEU A 491 10.89 -17.64 -27.14
C LEU A 491 11.10 -19.13 -26.87
N LEU A 492 11.10 -19.53 -25.59
CA LEU A 492 11.18 -20.93 -25.16
C LEU A 492 9.83 -21.64 -25.30
N PHE A 493 8.79 -21.07 -24.70
CA PHE A 493 7.43 -21.60 -24.79
C PHE A 493 6.39 -20.48 -24.65
N GLN A 494 5.18 -20.80 -25.09
CA GLN A 494 3.96 -20.06 -24.79
C GLN A 494 2.81 -21.06 -24.63
N ALA A 495 1.96 -20.88 -23.63
CA ALA A 495 0.77 -21.70 -23.41
C ALA A 495 -0.42 -20.84 -22.96
N TYR A 496 -1.61 -21.27 -23.37
CA TYR A 496 -2.88 -20.66 -22.99
C TYR A 496 -3.80 -21.73 -22.38
N TYR A 497 -4.37 -21.41 -21.22
CA TYR A 497 -5.27 -22.26 -20.47
C TYR A 497 -6.59 -21.52 -20.33
N PRO A 498 -7.69 -21.93 -20.99
CA PRO A 498 -8.91 -21.12 -20.98
C PRO A 498 -9.52 -20.97 -19.58
N ALA A 499 -9.94 -19.74 -19.26
CA ALA A 499 -10.65 -19.44 -18.02
C ALA A 499 -12.02 -20.12 -17.98
N PRO A 500 -12.47 -20.52 -16.79
CA PRO A 500 -13.85 -20.89 -16.59
C PRO A 500 -14.73 -19.60 -16.65
N ARG A 501 -15.90 -19.65 -17.30
CA ARG A 501 -16.72 -18.47 -17.66
C ARG A 501 -17.41 -17.69 -16.51
N GLU A 502 -17.23 -18.06 -15.24
CA GLU A 502 -17.96 -17.48 -14.10
C GLU A 502 -17.01 -16.69 -13.16
N PRO A 503 -17.47 -15.57 -12.57
CA PRO A 503 -16.61 -14.61 -11.87
C PRO A 503 -16.17 -15.01 -10.45
N GLY A 504 -16.94 -15.82 -9.71
CA GLY A 504 -16.66 -16.16 -8.30
C GLY A 504 -15.35 -16.90 -8.04
N TRP A 505 -14.74 -17.45 -9.10
CA TRP A 505 -13.56 -18.32 -8.99
C TRP A 505 -12.23 -17.59 -8.87
N LYS A 506 -12.14 -16.31 -9.24
CA LYS A 506 -10.85 -15.60 -9.32
C LYS A 506 -10.41 -14.96 -8.01
N ARG A 507 -11.34 -14.66 -7.10
CA ARG A 507 -11.09 -13.83 -5.92
C ARG A 507 -9.90 -14.29 -5.08
N ALA A 508 -9.83 -15.58 -4.72
CA ALA A 508 -8.74 -16.08 -3.91
C ALA A 508 -7.38 -16.08 -4.63
N LEU A 509 -7.35 -16.26 -5.96
CA LEU A 509 -6.12 -16.12 -6.76
C LEU A 509 -5.70 -14.66 -6.88
N LEU A 510 -6.64 -13.73 -7.11
CA LEU A 510 -6.36 -12.29 -7.17
C LEU A 510 -5.82 -11.78 -5.84
N TYR A 511 -6.44 -12.17 -4.73
CA TYR A 511 -5.95 -11.85 -3.39
C TYR A 511 -4.53 -12.40 -3.16
N ALA A 512 -4.29 -13.67 -3.47
CA ALA A 512 -2.99 -14.28 -3.27
C ALA A 512 -1.90 -13.66 -4.17
N GLU A 513 -2.25 -13.31 -5.41
CA GLU A 513 -1.37 -12.61 -6.36
C GLU A 513 -1.05 -11.18 -5.89
N ALA A 514 -2.03 -10.48 -5.32
CA ALA A 514 -1.88 -9.16 -4.74
C ALA A 514 -0.95 -9.18 -3.53
N VAL A 515 -1.17 -10.11 -2.58
CA VAL A 515 -0.28 -10.30 -1.43
C VAL A 515 1.14 -10.59 -1.89
N ARG A 516 1.34 -11.53 -2.83
CA ARG A 516 2.68 -11.80 -3.37
C ARG A 516 3.28 -10.57 -4.07
N GLY A 517 2.49 -9.87 -4.88
CA GLY A 517 2.89 -8.64 -5.56
C GLY A 517 3.33 -7.56 -4.58
N ALA A 518 2.66 -7.45 -3.43
CA ALA A 518 3.02 -6.56 -2.35
C ALA A 518 4.40 -6.87 -1.75
N TYR A 519 4.65 -8.13 -1.38
CA TYR A 519 5.99 -8.52 -0.89
C TYR A 519 7.09 -8.25 -1.92
N ILE A 520 6.84 -8.55 -3.20
CA ILE A 520 7.83 -8.32 -4.27
C ILE A 520 8.14 -6.84 -4.43
N GLY A 521 7.12 -5.99 -4.55
CA GLY A 521 7.37 -4.58 -4.80
C GLY A 521 7.80 -3.79 -3.57
N ALA A 522 7.58 -4.29 -2.34
CA ALA A 522 8.26 -3.79 -1.14
C ALA A 522 9.78 -3.98 -1.21
N SER A 523 10.24 -5.04 -1.88
CA SER A 523 11.65 -5.31 -2.19
C SER A 523 12.08 -4.88 -3.59
N SER A 524 11.29 -4.05 -4.29
CA SER A 524 11.59 -3.63 -5.65
C SER A 524 12.91 -2.87 -5.73
N TYR A 525 13.60 -3.00 -6.86
CA TYR A 525 14.78 -2.20 -7.17
C TYR A 525 14.44 -0.73 -7.49
N TYR A 526 13.16 -0.39 -7.68
CA TYR A 526 12.71 0.99 -7.79
C TYR A 526 12.69 1.65 -6.43
N MET A 527 13.39 2.78 -6.30
CA MET A 527 13.16 3.73 -5.23
C MET A 527 11.80 4.39 -5.51
N SER A 528 10.79 3.93 -4.75
CA SER A 528 9.35 4.31 -4.73
C SER A 528 8.33 3.48 -5.54
N GLY A 529 7.10 3.48 -5.01
CA GLY A 529 5.79 3.31 -5.66
C GLY A 529 5.45 2.00 -6.37
N ALA A 530 6.35 1.02 -6.50
CA ALA A 530 6.03 -0.27 -7.13
C ALA A 530 4.76 -0.91 -6.53
N MET A 531 4.50 -0.68 -5.24
CA MET A 531 3.27 -1.04 -4.51
C MET A 531 2.02 -0.35 -5.02
N ALA A 532 2.04 0.98 -5.17
CA ALA A 532 0.90 1.76 -5.66
C ALA A 532 0.46 1.33 -7.07
N ALA A 533 1.38 0.82 -7.89
CA ALA A 533 1.04 0.26 -9.19
C ALA A 533 0.29 -1.08 -9.09
N VAL A 534 0.63 -1.94 -8.11
CA VAL A 534 -0.09 -3.20 -7.87
C VAL A 534 -1.51 -2.91 -7.36
N GLU A 535 -1.65 -1.96 -6.44
CA GLU A 535 -2.95 -1.52 -5.90
C GLU A 535 -3.93 -1.12 -7.01
N ASN A 536 -3.50 -0.25 -7.93
CA ASN A 536 -4.36 0.27 -8.99
C ASN A 536 -4.84 -0.81 -9.97
N ASP A 537 -4.01 -1.82 -10.24
CA ASP A 537 -4.39 -2.93 -11.12
C ASP A 537 -5.43 -3.83 -10.44
N VAL A 538 -5.24 -4.15 -9.15
CA VAL A 538 -6.17 -5.00 -8.40
C VAL A 538 -7.51 -4.30 -8.18
N ARG A 539 -7.51 -3.00 -7.82
CA ARG A 539 -8.75 -2.23 -7.59
C ARG A 539 -9.64 -2.16 -8.83
N GLN A 540 -9.08 -2.20 -10.03
CA GLN A 540 -9.85 -2.25 -11.28
C GLN A 540 -10.61 -3.57 -11.47
N GLU A 541 -10.11 -4.66 -10.91
CA GLU A 541 -10.73 -5.99 -11.04
C GLU A 541 -11.65 -6.32 -9.86
N ASP A 542 -11.20 -6.00 -8.65
CA ASP A 542 -11.91 -6.22 -7.40
C ASP A 542 -11.57 -5.06 -6.45
N ALA A 543 -12.54 -4.17 -6.24
CA ALA A 543 -12.37 -2.98 -5.43
C ALA A 543 -12.05 -3.30 -3.95
N ILE A 544 -12.59 -4.42 -3.44
CA ILE A 544 -12.38 -4.87 -2.06
C ILE A 544 -10.94 -5.38 -1.91
N ALA A 545 -10.49 -6.21 -2.85
CA ALA A 545 -9.10 -6.66 -2.88
C ALA A 545 -8.15 -5.48 -3.05
N GLY A 546 -8.46 -4.51 -3.91
CA GLY A 546 -7.65 -3.32 -4.16
C GLY A 546 -7.51 -2.41 -2.94
N GLU A 547 -8.59 -2.22 -2.18
CA GLU A 547 -8.55 -1.46 -0.92
C GLU A 547 -7.67 -2.15 0.12
N THR A 548 -7.77 -3.48 0.19
CA THR A 548 -6.87 -4.29 1.00
C THR A 548 -5.42 -4.11 0.54
N VAL A 549 -5.10 -4.07 -0.76
CA VAL A 549 -3.73 -3.82 -1.27
C VAL A 549 -3.18 -2.45 -0.89
N SER A 550 -4.00 -1.40 -0.94
CA SER A 550 -3.57 -0.02 -0.62
C SER A 550 -3.00 0.06 0.81
N GLN A 551 -3.78 -0.51 1.71
CA GLN A 551 -3.49 -0.73 3.11
C GLN A 551 -2.18 -1.52 3.36
N ILE A 552 -1.79 -2.40 2.42
CA ILE A 552 -0.57 -3.23 2.41
C ILE A 552 0.66 -2.51 1.80
N GLY A 553 0.48 -1.43 1.04
CA GLY A 553 1.59 -0.65 0.49
C GLY A 553 2.28 0.23 1.55
N ASN A 554 1.50 0.80 2.46
CA ASN A 554 1.92 1.82 3.45
C ASN A 554 2.69 1.27 4.67
N ALA A 555 3.22 0.06 4.58
CA ALA A 555 2.84 -0.94 5.57
C ALA A 555 4.07 -1.68 6.14
N TYR A 556 4.97 -2.04 5.23
CA TYR A 556 6.18 -2.78 5.52
C TYR A 556 7.28 -1.94 6.19
N GLY A 557 7.21 -0.62 6.11
CA GLY A 557 8.17 0.27 6.78
C GLY A 557 7.98 0.27 8.30
N GLU A 558 6.73 0.30 8.77
CA GLU A 558 6.41 0.59 10.18
C GLU A 558 6.62 -0.61 11.12
N LEU A 559 6.45 -1.85 10.63
CA LEU A 559 6.66 -3.07 11.43
C LEU A 559 8.14 -3.33 11.76
N GLY A 560 9.08 -2.77 10.99
CA GLY A 560 10.52 -3.00 11.16
C GLY A 560 11.13 -2.34 12.39
N ASP A 561 10.55 -1.22 12.82
CA ASP A 561 11.13 -0.34 13.85
C ASP A 561 10.52 -0.56 15.25
N GLN A 562 9.57 -1.50 15.39
CA GLN A 562 8.73 -1.62 16.59
C GLN A 562 9.13 -2.83 17.46
N ALA A 563 9.57 -2.56 18.70
CA ALA A 563 10.25 -3.52 19.57
C ALA A 563 9.34 -4.25 20.59
N SER A 564 8.09 -4.56 20.24
CA SER A 564 7.16 -5.27 21.15
C SER A 564 7.11 -6.77 20.93
N SER A 565 6.67 -7.54 21.93
CA SER A 565 6.50 -9.01 21.82
C SER A 565 5.44 -9.40 20.78
N TYR A 566 4.38 -8.60 20.64
CA TYR A 566 3.32 -8.80 19.66
C TYR A 566 3.82 -8.55 18.23
N ALA A 567 4.56 -7.46 18.03
CA ALA A 567 5.17 -7.14 16.74
C ALA A 567 6.27 -8.16 16.38
N SER A 568 7.03 -8.68 17.34
CA SER A 568 8.17 -9.58 17.05
C SER A 568 7.77 -10.86 16.32
N SER A 569 6.67 -11.52 16.69
CA SER A 569 6.23 -12.76 16.05
C SER A 569 5.65 -12.51 14.66
N ALA A 570 4.80 -11.47 14.52
CA ALA A 570 4.31 -11.02 13.23
C ALA A 570 5.45 -10.59 12.29
N PHE A 571 6.42 -9.82 12.79
CA PHE A 571 7.59 -9.38 12.04
C PHE A 571 8.48 -10.55 11.61
N LYS A 572 8.69 -11.54 12.48
CA LYS A 572 9.40 -12.78 12.09
C LYS A 572 8.66 -13.51 10.96
N GLN A 573 7.33 -13.59 11.03
CA GLN A 573 6.51 -14.25 10.02
C GLN A 573 6.51 -13.46 8.70
N ALA A 574 6.33 -12.14 8.75
CA ALA A 574 6.42 -11.24 7.60
C ALA A 574 7.80 -11.34 6.92
N ASN A 575 8.89 -11.29 7.69
CA ASN A 575 10.25 -11.45 7.15
C ASN A 575 10.50 -12.83 6.56
N ALA A 576 9.98 -13.89 7.20
CA ALA A 576 10.08 -15.25 6.64
C ALA A 576 9.36 -15.35 5.30
N ARG A 577 8.19 -14.70 5.17
CA ARG A 577 7.41 -14.64 3.94
C ARG A 577 8.08 -13.78 2.87
N LEU A 578 8.59 -12.60 3.24
CA LEU A 578 9.40 -11.76 2.35
C LEU A 578 10.59 -12.54 1.80
N LYS A 579 11.36 -13.20 2.67
CA LYS A 579 12.47 -14.06 2.27
C LYS A 579 12.03 -15.23 1.38
N ALA A 580 10.85 -15.82 1.64
CA ALA A 580 10.30 -16.87 0.80
C ALA A 580 9.96 -16.36 -0.61
N THR A 581 9.56 -15.10 -0.77
CA THR A 581 9.33 -14.49 -2.10
C THR A 581 10.61 -14.23 -2.89
N SER A 582 11.77 -14.11 -2.23
CA SER A 582 13.07 -14.01 -2.91
C SER A 582 13.45 -15.29 -3.65
N SER A 583 12.94 -16.44 -3.23
CA SER A 583 13.09 -17.68 -4.00
C SER A 583 12.12 -17.67 -5.18
N THR A 584 12.64 -17.72 -6.41
CA THR A 584 11.79 -17.77 -7.60
C THR A 584 10.97 -19.06 -7.61
N ARG A 585 9.66 -18.94 -7.39
CA ARG A 585 8.73 -20.07 -7.51
C ARG A 585 8.69 -20.56 -8.96
N GLU A 586 8.88 -21.86 -9.15
CA GLU A 586 8.96 -22.48 -10.48
C GLU A 586 7.59 -22.84 -11.08
N PHE A 587 6.48 -22.36 -10.50
CA PHE A 587 5.13 -22.62 -11.03
C PHE A 587 4.16 -21.47 -10.77
N MET A 588 3.08 -21.45 -11.55
CA MET A 588 1.93 -20.57 -11.41
C MET A 588 0.67 -21.43 -11.27
N LEU A 589 -0.27 -20.98 -10.43
CA LEU A 589 -1.61 -21.57 -10.37
C LEU A 589 -2.51 -20.88 -11.37
N ILE A 590 -3.15 -21.65 -12.25
CA ILE A 590 -4.10 -21.15 -13.24
C ILE A 590 -5.43 -21.85 -13.07
N MET A 591 -6.48 -21.09 -12.81
CA MET A 591 -7.84 -21.62 -12.78
C MET A 591 -8.29 -21.97 -14.20
N SER A 592 -8.73 -23.20 -14.41
CA SER A 592 -9.23 -23.66 -15.71
C SER A 592 -10.44 -24.58 -15.58
N LYS A 593 -11.02 -24.97 -16.71
CA LYS A 593 -12.17 -25.88 -16.81
C LYS A 593 -11.86 -27.05 -17.72
N GLN A 594 -12.11 -28.26 -17.25
CA GLN A 594 -12.15 -29.46 -18.08
C GLN A 594 -13.55 -30.07 -17.99
N ASP A 595 -14.21 -30.20 -19.14
CA ASP A 595 -15.62 -30.59 -19.26
C ASP A 595 -16.57 -29.73 -18.41
N LYS A 596 -16.98 -30.23 -17.24
CA LYS A 596 -17.84 -29.54 -16.27
C LYS A 596 -17.13 -29.24 -14.95
N ASP A 597 -15.92 -29.75 -14.76
CA ASP A 597 -15.19 -29.65 -13.51
C ASP A 597 -14.19 -28.50 -13.57
N ILE A 598 -14.11 -27.77 -12.48
CA ILE A 598 -13.20 -26.65 -12.26
C ILE A 598 -11.96 -27.20 -11.59
N GLN A 599 -10.82 -26.72 -12.02
CA GLN A 599 -9.53 -27.18 -11.53
C GLN A 599 -8.55 -26.02 -11.42
N LEU A 600 -7.71 -26.06 -10.39
CA LEU A 600 -6.50 -25.25 -10.32
C LEU A 600 -5.36 -26.04 -10.95
N LEU A 601 -4.84 -25.54 -12.06
CA LEU A 601 -3.70 -26.11 -12.75
C LEU A 601 -2.40 -25.61 -12.10
N LYS A 602 -1.50 -26.53 -11.76
CA LYS A 602 -0.11 -26.21 -11.46
C LYS A 602 0.66 -26.15 -12.78
N VAL A 603 0.88 -24.94 -13.29
CA VAL A 603 1.61 -24.69 -14.54
C VAL A 603 3.06 -24.38 -14.22
N SER A 604 3.98 -25.17 -14.77
CA SER A 604 5.42 -24.96 -14.60
C SER A 604 5.88 -23.69 -15.32
N LYS A 605 6.66 -22.84 -14.65
CA LYS A 605 7.33 -21.68 -15.25
C LYS A 605 8.58 -22.08 -16.05
N LEU A 606 9.02 -23.34 -15.98
CA LEU A 606 10.18 -23.83 -16.73
C LEU A 606 9.83 -24.17 -18.19
N ASP A 607 8.66 -24.76 -18.41
CA ASP A 607 8.24 -25.31 -19.71
C ASP A 607 6.79 -24.99 -20.11
N GLY A 608 6.05 -24.31 -19.24
CA GLY A 608 4.66 -23.92 -19.47
C GLY A 608 3.67 -25.07 -19.42
N GLN A 609 4.09 -26.28 -19.04
CA GLN A 609 3.23 -27.47 -19.00
C GLN A 609 2.50 -27.59 -17.66
N VAL A 610 1.35 -28.26 -17.68
CA VAL A 610 0.64 -28.63 -16.45
C VAL A 610 1.33 -29.84 -15.82
N GLY A 611 1.90 -29.66 -14.63
CA GLY A 611 2.53 -30.74 -13.88
C GLY A 611 1.55 -31.49 -12.97
N ALA A 612 0.54 -30.80 -12.46
CA ALA A 612 -0.47 -31.34 -11.55
C ALA A 612 -1.73 -30.46 -11.55
N ARG A 613 -2.80 -30.94 -10.90
CA ARG A 613 -4.03 -30.16 -10.71
C ARG A 613 -4.64 -30.36 -9.33
N ILE A 614 -5.49 -29.42 -8.93
CA ILE A 614 -6.41 -29.59 -7.80
C ILE A 614 -7.82 -29.51 -8.35
N ASP A 615 -8.53 -30.63 -8.31
CA ASP A 615 -9.95 -30.69 -8.68
C ASP A 615 -10.81 -29.97 -7.63
N LEU A 616 -11.47 -28.88 -8.02
CA LEU A 616 -12.41 -28.10 -7.19
C LEU A 616 -13.88 -28.52 -7.42
N GLY A 617 -14.09 -29.58 -8.20
CA GLY A 617 -15.40 -30.13 -8.48
C GLY A 617 -16.26 -29.24 -9.38
N LYS A 618 -17.58 -29.29 -9.15
CA LYS A 618 -18.61 -28.61 -9.96
C LYS A 618 -19.23 -27.40 -9.28
N ASP A 619 -18.75 -27.09 -8.08
CA ASP A 619 -19.28 -25.98 -7.30
C ASP A 619 -19.04 -24.67 -8.06
N ARG A 620 -20.08 -23.84 -8.16
CA ARG A 620 -19.96 -22.52 -8.78
C ARG A 620 -19.29 -21.52 -7.86
N GLU A 621 -19.25 -21.78 -6.56
CA GLU A 621 -18.65 -20.91 -5.56
C GLU A 621 -17.82 -21.75 -4.57
N PRO A 622 -16.77 -22.46 -5.04
CA PRO A 622 -15.94 -23.28 -4.17
C PRO A 622 -15.31 -22.41 -3.09
N ILE A 623 -15.43 -22.83 -1.84
CA ILE A 623 -14.77 -22.19 -0.71
C ILE A 623 -13.31 -22.65 -0.69
N TYR A 624 -12.38 -21.79 -1.14
CA TYR A 624 -10.95 -22.10 -1.16
C TYR A 624 -10.11 -20.85 -0.86
N ALA A 625 -8.88 -21.07 -0.41
CA ALA A 625 -7.90 -20.02 -0.17
C ALA A 625 -6.51 -20.48 -0.65
N VAL A 626 -5.68 -19.52 -1.06
CA VAL A 626 -4.34 -19.77 -1.62
C VAL A 626 -3.32 -18.97 -0.86
N ASP A 627 -2.31 -19.65 -0.31
CA ASP A 627 -1.07 -19.01 0.12
C ASP A 627 -0.04 -19.12 -1.01
N ASP A 628 0.03 -18.08 -1.85
CA ASP A 628 0.90 -18.11 -3.03
C ASP A 628 2.40 -18.10 -2.67
N ILE A 629 2.73 -17.61 -1.48
CA ILE A 629 4.11 -17.51 -0.97
C ILE A 629 4.62 -18.89 -0.57
N THR A 630 3.82 -19.69 0.11
CA THR A 630 4.22 -21.05 0.53
C THR A 630 3.84 -22.13 -0.49
N GLY A 631 3.00 -21.79 -1.47
CA GLY A 631 2.49 -22.74 -2.47
C GLY A 631 1.42 -23.67 -1.93
N GLN A 632 0.69 -23.26 -0.88
CA GLN A 632 -0.32 -24.08 -0.24
C GLN A 632 -1.73 -23.64 -0.62
N VAL A 633 -2.59 -24.61 -0.95
CA VAL A 633 -4.00 -24.36 -1.29
C VAL A 633 -4.87 -25.07 -0.25
N TYR A 634 -5.89 -24.37 0.22
CA TYR A 634 -6.87 -24.89 1.18
C TYR A 634 -8.22 -24.92 0.49
N TYR A 635 -8.93 -26.04 0.53
CA TYR A 635 -10.20 -26.21 -0.14
C TYR A 635 -11.22 -26.88 0.80
N CYS A 636 -12.41 -26.29 0.90
CA CYS A 636 -13.56 -26.91 1.54
C CYS A 636 -14.10 -28.03 0.62
N THR A 637 -13.81 -29.27 0.98
CA THR A 637 -14.37 -30.47 0.37
C THR A 637 -15.69 -30.83 1.06
N GLY A 638 -16.80 -30.85 0.30
CA GLY A 638 -18.13 -30.96 0.89
C GLY A 638 -18.50 -29.65 1.59
N ASN A 639 -19.00 -29.72 2.83
CA ASN A 639 -19.40 -28.52 3.57
C ASN A 639 -18.56 -28.26 4.82
N ARG A 640 -17.80 -29.24 5.33
CA ARG A 640 -17.11 -29.13 6.63
C ARG A 640 -15.69 -29.66 6.66
N THR A 641 -15.23 -30.22 5.55
CA THR A 641 -13.88 -30.82 5.49
C THR A 641 -12.94 -29.85 4.81
N LEU A 642 -11.93 -29.40 5.54
CA LEU A 642 -10.84 -28.59 5.03
C LEU A 642 -9.71 -29.50 4.54
N THR A 643 -9.45 -29.47 3.24
CA THR A 643 -8.37 -30.24 2.61
C THR A 643 -7.26 -29.31 2.17
N SER A 644 -6.03 -29.60 2.58
CA SER A 644 -4.87 -28.83 2.17
C SER A 644 -4.01 -29.57 1.15
N TYR A 645 -3.60 -28.84 0.11
CA TYR A 645 -2.73 -29.29 -0.95
C TYR A 645 -1.43 -28.50 -0.91
N MET A 646 -0.31 -29.21 -0.93
CA MET A 646 1.01 -28.59 -1.02
C MET A 646 1.48 -28.64 -2.47
N VAL A 647 1.47 -27.48 -3.11
CA VAL A 647 1.93 -27.31 -4.48
C VAL A 647 3.42 -26.96 -4.41
N LYS A 648 4.28 -27.95 -4.57
CA LYS A 648 5.74 -27.77 -4.76
C LYS A 648 6.05 -28.00 -6.21
#